data_AF-A0A7C3XEN0-F1
#
_entry.id   AF-A0A7C3XEN0-F1
#
_cell.length_a   1.000
_cell.length_b   1.000
_cell.length_c   1.000
_cell.angle_alpha   90.00
_cell.angle_beta   90.00
_cell.angle_gamma   90.00
#
_symmetry.space_group_name_H-M   'P 1'
#
loop_
_entity.id
_entity.type
_entity.pdbx_description
1 polymer ?
#
loop_
_entity_poly.entity_id
_entity_poly.type
_entity_poly.pdbx_seq_one_letter_code
_entity_poly.pdbx_strand_id
1 'polypeptide(L)'
;MVLTGLVCSEPVQVNISGATLFQEFFRSYASTNDYIDVDRDGVWGFSLDDLRTPDQLAYDYPSESPENRWWVMYRGVGSGNGLLELVNYVRRSPGMEIGTPSEGAGLINRAKFFDNGVVGPGNANNPGCAPMPIKSIDIAVMDVPTKWFVQSGNISSSGWNCKPGQEGYGQNPVADWENNSQSNKLKLLRSTIDPNIVLNTNVDYPNEDTVFDTQIAWVPVAIIANAGVGIENIAMEELRYLFATGRMPSGENLAVVTRDAGSGTRNAAMNSLGIDPSWGRGDNCGKKISVDGEEGRYTGKLGPGFQYNNLGGSALVENAVQQCRLAIGYTGLMGSSRAEGDAAAGAYEVLNVRKTNKFVRPSVQNLVDNLDPDSGWQIGGSETFATVGDPFASEHPGNPPMDNAAASDYIRNIVISIRDFVSAPDDPQYSMPGEYLATHFTLVAGLTGIPSDSDPATFIANPGYNPNVNSYIKAHSKFTLPQYGTVAPAGKCPLRAQLAAGTYSDGRTYLGTDDYYTDSGGNKIRANAKLSLRNRIAGDFKYDGVRNTDDCLAMLHAFRDPRGFEAGNNNKGDGYVVVEIIGDLDGDGNFDVNDIRYWADGLAMNPVTGKLDRKLGFELVDTFWTENLADPNRPVGNFFNTRLATGRPYRKGSGWSAADIAGKSRPRPGAKPVGSDGVIDDKDIDYICLVMRGGLRASAFGLTPRPEANLVSKALSWGDLDDAVSMDLSCDINGDMAVDRSDVDVLVHDILGTKYGDVNRDGAVDQKDLDVISANINSSFYGRGWAEGDITGDGYVTESDLDLAKHNM
;
A
#
# COMPACT_ATOMS: atom_id res chain seq x y z
N MET A 1 15.06 59.86 -34.49
CA MET A 1 14.01 58.84 -34.50
C MET A 1 14.33 57.90 -33.34
N VAL A 2 13.63 58.09 -32.22
CA VAL A 2 13.82 57.30 -31.00
C VAL A 2 13.05 56.00 -31.20
N LEU A 3 13.73 54.86 -31.20
CA LEU A 3 13.09 53.54 -31.18
C LEU A 3 12.49 53.33 -29.79
N THR A 4 11.21 53.65 -29.68
CA THR A 4 10.35 53.33 -28.53
C THR A 4 10.01 51.85 -28.53
N GLY A 5 10.26 51.17 -27.41
CA GLY A 5 9.63 49.90 -27.03
C GLY A 5 10.25 48.64 -27.63
N LEU A 6 11.34 48.14 -27.01
CA LEU A 6 11.51 46.69 -26.95
C LEU A 6 10.37 46.16 -26.09
N VAL A 7 9.38 45.54 -26.74
CA VAL A 7 8.41 44.68 -26.05
C VAL A 7 9.24 43.58 -25.41
N CYS A 8 9.30 43.54 -24.07
CA CYS A 8 9.85 42.38 -23.37
C CYS A 8 9.01 41.18 -23.81
N SER A 9 9.63 40.18 -24.44
CA SER A 9 8.91 38.96 -24.83
C SER A 9 8.23 38.36 -23.59
N GLU A 10 7.04 37.79 -23.75
CA GLU A 10 6.41 37.04 -22.66
C GLU A 10 7.42 36.01 -22.10
N PRO A 11 7.53 35.87 -20.77
CA PRO A 11 8.40 34.86 -20.16
C PRO A 11 8.06 33.46 -20.68
N VAL A 12 9.09 32.64 -20.84
CA VAL A 12 8.92 31.26 -21.31
C VAL A 12 8.47 30.38 -20.15
N GLN A 13 7.61 29.41 -20.43
CA GLN A 13 6.93 28.61 -19.42
C GLN A 13 7.36 27.14 -19.50
N VAL A 14 7.72 26.56 -18.36
CA VAL A 14 7.95 25.11 -18.18
C VAL A 14 6.96 24.60 -17.16
N ASN A 15 6.09 23.68 -17.58
CA ASN A 15 5.02 23.15 -16.75
C ASN A 15 5.30 21.69 -16.39
N ILE A 16 5.44 21.45 -15.09
CA ILE A 16 5.87 20.20 -14.51
C ILE A 16 4.76 19.68 -13.60
N SER A 17 4.47 18.39 -13.67
CA SER A 17 3.47 17.75 -12.81
C SER A 17 3.91 16.37 -12.35
N GLY A 18 3.70 16.01 -11.09
CA GLY A 18 3.88 14.63 -10.65
C GLY A 18 4.36 14.43 -9.23
N ALA A 19 5.37 13.57 -9.07
CA ALA A 19 5.88 13.03 -7.83
C ALA A 19 6.06 14.08 -6.73
N THR A 20 5.48 13.84 -5.55
CA THR A 20 5.65 14.68 -4.36
C THR A 20 6.93 14.38 -3.60
N LEU A 21 7.52 13.20 -3.79
CA LEU A 21 8.81 12.82 -3.20
C LEU A 21 9.95 13.70 -3.71
N PHE A 22 9.88 14.08 -4.99
CA PHE A 22 10.86 14.96 -5.62
C PHE A 22 10.55 16.46 -5.49
N GLN A 23 9.47 16.82 -4.77
CA GLN A 23 9.04 18.22 -4.61
C GLN A 23 10.14 19.12 -4.01
N GLU A 24 10.98 18.58 -3.14
CA GLU A 24 12.02 19.35 -2.47
C GLU A 24 13.08 19.89 -3.44
N PHE A 25 13.40 19.14 -4.50
CA PHE A 25 14.28 19.64 -5.55
C PHE A 25 13.73 20.94 -6.14
N PHE A 26 12.43 20.99 -6.47
CA PHE A 26 11.76 22.17 -7.00
C PHE A 26 11.59 23.32 -6.01
N ARG A 27 11.82 23.09 -4.71
CA ARG A 27 11.90 24.15 -3.69
C ARG A 27 13.31 24.71 -3.55
N SER A 28 14.32 23.94 -3.95
CA SER A 28 15.71 24.33 -3.88
C SER A 28 16.10 25.25 -5.03
N TYR A 29 17.07 26.13 -4.79
CA TYR A 29 17.70 26.95 -5.84
C TYR A 29 18.27 26.09 -6.97
N ALA A 30 18.78 24.89 -6.64
CA ALA A 30 19.35 23.97 -7.62
C ALA A 30 18.40 23.66 -8.79
N SER A 31 17.08 23.62 -8.57
CA SER A 31 16.11 23.38 -9.66
C SER A 31 16.02 24.47 -10.71
N THR A 32 16.57 25.65 -10.45
CA THR A 32 16.51 26.83 -11.31
C THR A 32 17.88 27.49 -11.49
N ASN A 33 18.97 26.91 -10.98
CA ASN A 33 20.30 27.42 -11.28
C ASN A 33 20.56 27.25 -12.79
N ASP A 34 20.96 28.32 -13.49
CA ASP A 34 21.35 28.22 -14.90
C ASP A 34 22.80 27.76 -14.98
N TYR A 35 23.03 26.56 -15.51
CA TYR A 35 24.35 25.94 -15.61
C TYR A 35 25.01 26.18 -16.98
N ILE A 36 24.22 26.32 -18.06
CA ILE A 36 24.73 26.39 -19.44
C ILE A 36 24.26 27.62 -20.25
N ASP A 37 23.73 28.65 -19.59
CA ASP A 37 23.18 29.87 -20.23
C ASP A 37 22.03 29.54 -21.17
N VAL A 38 21.04 28.79 -20.66
CA VAL A 38 19.88 28.44 -21.49
C VAL A 38 18.94 29.63 -21.71
N ASP A 39 18.96 30.63 -20.83
CA ASP A 39 18.17 31.85 -20.99
C ASP A 39 18.83 32.94 -21.86
N ARG A 40 20.10 32.73 -22.22
CA ARG A 40 20.91 33.54 -23.14
C ARG A 40 21.07 34.97 -22.66
N ASP A 41 21.17 35.18 -21.36
CA ASP A 41 21.49 36.48 -20.79
C ASP A 41 23.01 36.74 -20.72
N GLY A 42 23.83 35.71 -20.97
CA GLY A 42 25.29 35.79 -20.99
C GLY A 42 25.93 35.61 -19.61
N VAL A 43 25.17 35.20 -18.61
CA VAL A 43 25.59 34.81 -17.27
C VAL A 43 25.12 33.39 -17.02
N TRP A 44 25.97 32.55 -16.42
CA TRP A 44 25.62 31.19 -16.07
C TRP A 44 26.61 30.65 -15.04
N GLY A 45 26.24 29.53 -14.43
CA GLY A 45 27.05 28.84 -13.46
C GLY A 45 27.19 29.64 -12.16
N PHE A 46 28.40 29.64 -11.62
CA PHE A 46 28.78 30.42 -10.46
C PHE A 46 30.04 31.22 -10.78
N SER A 47 30.11 32.46 -10.32
CA SER A 47 31.31 33.30 -10.47
C SER A 47 32.20 33.14 -9.23
N LEU A 48 33.49 32.86 -9.44
CA LEU A 48 34.48 32.84 -8.36
C LEU A 48 34.94 34.25 -7.95
N ASP A 49 34.84 35.21 -8.87
CA ASP A 49 35.29 36.61 -8.67
C ASP A 49 34.24 37.47 -7.96
N ASP A 50 33.00 37.01 -7.94
CA ASP A 50 31.85 37.70 -7.40
C ASP A 50 31.11 36.68 -6.55
N LEU A 51 31.22 36.77 -5.22
CA LEU A 51 30.58 35.88 -4.24
C LEU A 51 29.02 35.90 -4.30
N ARG A 52 28.45 36.31 -5.43
CA ARG A 52 27.04 36.25 -5.78
C ARG A 52 26.64 34.79 -5.95
N THR A 53 25.44 34.53 -5.49
CA THR A 53 24.71 33.27 -5.61
C THR A 53 24.76 32.71 -7.03
N PRO A 54 24.68 31.38 -7.23
CA PRO A 54 24.50 30.77 -8.54
C PRO A 54 23.47 31.51 -9.39
N ASP A 55 23.79 31.73 -10.66
CA ASP A 55 22.87 32.41 -11.56
C ASP A 55 21.55 31.63 -11.67
N GLN A 56 20.43 32.35 -11.74
CA GLN A 56 19.10 31.74 -11.73
C GLN A 56 18.43 31.93 -13.09
N LEU A 57 18.06 30.81 -13.71
CA LEU A 57 17.09 30.77 -14.80
C LEU A 57 15.78 31.50 -14.43
N ALA A 58 15.38 31.36 -13.17
CA ALA A 58 14.14 31.90 -12.66
C ALA A 58 14.31 32.40 -11.21
N TYR A 59 14.32 33.73 -11.03
CA TYR A 59 14.75 34.37 -9.79
C TYR A 59 13.71 34.33 -8.68
N ASP A 60 12.51 34.87 -8.88
CA ASP A 60 11.51 35.01 -7.82
C ASP A 60 10.09 34.73 -8.34
N TYR A 61 9.09 34.89 -7.47
CA TYR A 61 7.67 34.88 -7.84
C TYR A 61 7.43 35.77 -9.07
N PRO A 62 6.53 35.39 -10.01
CA PRO A 62 6.29 36.16 -11.23
C PRO A 62 6.06 37.63 -10.91
N SER A 63 7.02 38.44 -11.31
CA SER A 63 6.96 39.89 -11.35
C SER A 63 7.18 40.31 -12.79
N GLU A 64 6.65 41.45 -13.20
CA GLU A 64 6.89 42.04 -14.52
C GLU A 64 8.35 42.54 -14.69
N SER A 65 9.28 42.08 -13.84
CA SER A 65 10.70 42.40 -13.96
C SER A 65 11.25 41.86 -15.28
N PRO A 66 11.96 42.67 -16.07
CA PRO A 66 12.67 42.23 -17.28
C PRO A 66 13.68 41.10 -17.05
N GLU A 67 14.04 40.86 -15.78
CA GLU A 67 14.98 39.83 -15.35
C GLU A 67 14.31 38.44 -15.19
N ASN A 68 12.97 38.37 -15.09
CA ASN A 68 12.25 37.09 -15.00
C ASN A 68 11.89 36.56 -16.40
N ARG A 69 12.86 35.94 -17.07
CA ARG A 69 12.69 35.38 -18.43
C ARG A 69 11.97 34.03 -18.45
N TRP A 70 11.94 33.31 -17.32
CA TRP A 70 11.35 31.98 -17.20
C TRP A 70 10.37 31.84 -16.04
N TRP A 71 9.34 31.03 -16.27
CA TRP A 71 8.42 30.52 -15.25
C TRP A 71 8.50 29.00 -15.22
N VAL A 72 9.14 28.47 -14.18
CA VAL A 72 9.17 27.04 -13.89
C VAL A 72 8.07 26.75 -12.90
N MET A 73 7.01 26.08 -13.36
CA MET A 73 5.85 25.72 -12.56
C MET A 73 5.83 24.23 -12.28
N TYR A 74 5.73 23.87 -11.00
CA TYR A 74 5.60 22.50 -10.54
C TYR A 74 4.26 22.29 -9.83
N ARG A 75 3.63 21.15 -10.10
CA ARG A 75 2.38 20.70 -9.49
C ARG A 75 2.59 19.35 -8.78
N GLY A 76 2.53 19.36 -7.46
CA GLY A 76 2.56 18.14 -6.65
C GLY A 76 1.22 17.41 -6.68
N VAL A 77 1.08 16.44 -7.58
CA VAL A 77 -0.15 15.64 -7.76
C VAL A 77 0.06 14.14 -7.58
N GLY A 78 1.30 13.70 -7.39
CA GLY A 78 1.71 12.30 -7.37
C GLY A 78 2.03 11.77 -8.77
N SER A 79 2.97 10.83 -8.88
CA SER A 79 3.51 10.32 -10.15
C SER A 79 2.43 9.89 -11.15
N GLY A 80 1.45 9.07 -10.72
CA GLY A 80 0.42 8.57 -11.63
C GLY A 80 -0.55 9.64 -12.13
N ASN A 81 -0.83 10.67 -11.32
CA ASN A 81 -1.64 11.79 -11.78
C ASN A 81 -0.82 12.75 -12.65
N GLY A 82 0.48 12.92 -12.37
CA GLY A 82 1.39 13.70 -13.19
C GLY A 82 1.53 13.13 -14.59
N LEU A 83 1.69 11.81 -14.71
CA LEU A 83 1.68 11.12 -16.00
C LEU A 83 0.35 11.29 -16.74
N LEU A 84 -0.78 11.21 -16.02
CA LEU A 84 -2.10 11.44 -16.62
C LEU A 84 -2.27 12.89 -17.08
N GLU A 85 -1.77 13.86 -16.30
CA GLU A 85 -1.76 15.28 -16.69
C GLU A 85 -0.88 15.49 -17.94
N LEU A 86 0.31 14.88 -18.03
CA LEU A 86 1.13 14.90 -19.25
C LEU A 86 0.35 14.35 -20.44
N VAL A 87 -0.18 13.13 -20.35
CA VAL A 87 -0.95 12.49 -21.43
C VAL A 87 -2.14 13.35 -21.87
N ASN A 88 -2.84 13.97 -20.92
CA ASN A 88 -4.04 14.76 -21.20
C ASN A 88 -3.74 16.16 -21.78
N TYR A 89 -2.58 16.74 -21.45
CA TYR A 89 -2.35 18.17 -21.68
C TYR A 89 -1.05 18.51 -22.44
N VAL A 90 -0.30 17.52 -22.92
CA VAL A 90 0.97 17.74 -23.63
C VAL A 90 0.86 18.63 -24.88
N ARG A 91 -0.29 18.65 -25.56
CA ARG A 91 -0.51 19.39 -26.83
C ARG A 91 -1.69 20.40 -26.81
N ARG A 92 -2.13 20.90 -25.65
CA ARG A 92 -3.22 21.93 -25.56
C ARG A 92 -2.67 23.38 -25.57
N SER A 93 -3.35 24.43 -26.06
CA SER A 93 -4.49 25.21 -25.49
C SER A 93 -5.06 26.23 -26.52
N PRO A 94 -6.33 26.73 -26.44
CA PRO A 94 -6.96 27.40 -25.27
C PRO A 94 -8.22 26.72 -24.68
N GLY A 95 -8.43 26.91 -23.35
CA GLY A 95 -9.57 26.39 -22.58
C GLY A 95 -9.25 25.25 -21.61
N MET A 96 -7.97 25.08 -21.23
CA MET A 96 -7.53 24.01 -20.33
C MET A 96 -8.25 24.07 -18.98
N GLU A 97 -8.99 23.02 -18.64
CA GLU A 97 -9.51 22.81 -17.29
C GLU A 97 -8.62 21.76 -16.62
N ILE A 98 -7.65 22.24 -15.82
CA ILE A 98 -6.84 21.40 -14.95
C ILE A 98 -7.20 21.72 -13.50
N GLY A 99 -7.37 20.67 -12.68
CA GLY A 99 -7.74 20.81 -11.28
C GLY A 99 -6.62 21.43 -10.45
N THR A 100 -6.88 21.76 -9.19
CA THR A 100 -5.80 22.15 -8.26
C THR A 100 -4.86 20.97 -7.99
N PRO A 101 -3.60 21.22 -7.58
CA PRO A 101 -2.73 20.14 -7.12
C PRO A 101 -3.40 19.28 -6.04
N SER A 102 -3.33 17.95 -6.17
CA SER A 102 -4.14 17.02 -5.37
C SER A 102 -3.43 16.42 -4.16
N GLU A 103 -2.09 16.36 -4.16
CA GLU A 103 -1.32 15.67 -3.10
C GLU A 103 -0.26 16.57 -2.42
N GLY A 104 0.12 17.68 -3.06
CA GLY A 104 1.21 18.54 -2.58
C GLY A 104 1.06 20.00 -2.95
N ALA A 105 2.19 20.70 -2.95
CA ALA A 105 2.23 22.13 -3.22
C ALA A 105 2.23 22.43 -4.73
N GLY A 106 1.66 23.57 -5.09
CA GLY A 106 1.93 24.23 -6.37
C GLY A 106 3.07 25.23 -6.18
N LEU A 107 4.13 25.12 -6.99
CA LEU A 107 5.30 26.00 -6.93
C LEU A 107 5.48 26.73 -8.26
N ILE A 108 5.87 28.01 -8.21
CA ILE A 108 6.39 28.77 -9.34
C ILE A 108 7.74 29.35 -8.92
N ASN A 109 8.81 29.07 -9.66
CA ASN A 109 10.15 29.56 -9.35
C ASN A 109 10.51 29.33 -7.86
N ARG A 110 10.20 28.13 -7.35
CA ARG A 110 10.34 27.69 -5.94
C ARG A 110 9.33 28.27 -4.95
N ALA A 111 8.66 29.37 -5.28
CA ALA A 111 7.67 30.02 -4.42
C ALA A 111 6.33 29.28 -4.47
N LYS A 112 5.76 29.03 -3.29
CA LYS A 112 4.49 28.31 -3.15
C LYS A 112 3.31 29.21 -3.56
N PHE A 113 2.54 28.79 -4.56
CA PHE A 113 1.28 29.44 -4.95
C PHE A 113 0.04 28.69 -4.48
N PHE A 114 0.18 27.40 -4.14
CA PHE A 114 -0.89 26.55 -3.64
C PHE A 114 -0.36 25.57 -2.59
N ASP A 115 -1.11 25.34 -1.51
CA ASP A 115 -0.76 24.42 -0.43
C ASP A 115 -2.01 23.75 0.14
N ASN A 116 -2.17 22.44 -0.04
CA ASN A 116 -3.22 21.65 0.63
C ASN A 116 -4.62 22.30 0.59
N GLY A 117 -5.06 22.76 -0.58
CA GLY A 117 -6.37 23.42 -0.76
C GLY A 117 -6.38 24.93 -0.48
N VAL A 118 -5.31 25.48 0.08
CA VAL A 118 -5.14 26.92 0.27
C VAL A 118 -4.45 27.51 -0.95
N VAL A 119 -5.17 28.37 -1.66
CA VAL A 119 -4.60 29.20 -2.72
C VAL A 119 -3.83 30.33 -2.05
N GLY A 120 -2.50 30.31 -2.16
CA GLY A 120 -1.63 31.38 -1.69
C GLY A 120 -1.67 32.57 -2.66
N PRO A 121 -0.53 33.06 -3.18
CA PRO A 121 -0.53 34.11 -4.21
C PRO A 121 -1.04 33.64 -5.59
N GLY A 122 -1.48 32.38 -5.72
CA GLY A 122 -2.07 31.84 -6.95
C GLY A 122 -3.38 32.51 -7.37
N ASN A 123 -3.81 32.27 -8.60
CA ASN A 123 -5.03 32.86 -9.15
C ASN A 123 -6.09 31.78 -9.35
N ALA A 124 -7.14 31.79 -8.53
CA ALA A 124 -8.22 30.79 -8.57
C ALA A 124 -8.97 30.73 -9.92
N ASN A 125 -8.91 31.78 -10.74
CA ASN A 125 -9.53 31.81 -12.06
C ASN A 125 -8.67 31.14 -13.14
N ASN A 126 -7.38 30.93 -12.86
CA ASN A 126 -6.49 30.23 -13.78
C ASN A 126 -6.59 28.72 -13.56
N PRO A 127 -6.35 27.92 -14.63
CA PRO A 127 -6.28 26.48 -14.52
C PRO A 127 -5.32 26.05 -13.41
N GLY A 128 -5.80 25.19 -12.52
CA GLY A 128 -5.03 24.68 -11.39
C GLY A 128 -4.64 25.69 -10.32
N CYS A 129 -5.33 26.83 -10.27
CA CYS A 129 -5.00 27.98 -9.43
C CYS A 129 -3.60 28.56 -9.68
N ALA A 130 -3.03 28.30 -10.85
CA ALA A 130 -1.70 28.75 -11.20
C ALA A 130 -1.63 30.28 -11.27
N PRO A 131 -0.50 30.91 -10.91
CA PRO A 131 -0.35 32.36 -11.00
C PRO A 131 -0.54 32.89 -12.43
N MET A 132 -0.09 32.10 -13.41
CA MET A 132 -0.23 32.36 -14.83
C MET A 132 -0.96 31.18 -15.52
N PRO A 133 -1.72 31.42 -16.60
CA PRO A 133 -2.43 30.35 -17.31
C PRO A 133 -1.48 29.25 -17.80
N ILE A 134 -1.80 27.99 -17.50
CA ILE A 134 -1.05 26.82 -17.97
C ILE A 134 -1.41 26.56 -19.43
N LYS A 135 -0.39 26.49 -20.29
CA LYS A 135 -0.57 26.24 -21.73
C LYS A 135 -0.58 24.74 -22.05
N SER A 136 0.38 24.00 -21.49
CA SER A 136 0.60 22.56 -21.66
C SER A 136 1.10 21.95 -20.34
N ILE A 137 1.20 20.62 -20.26
CA ILE A 137 2.07 19.94 -19.28
C ILE A 137 3.23 19.35 -20.08
N ASP A 138 4.45 19.80 -19.77
CA ASP A 138 5.63 19.51 -20.58
C ASP A 138 6.42 18.32 -20.01
N ILE A 139 6.40 18.16 -18.68
CA ILE A 139 7.18 17.15 -17.95
C ILE A 139 6.30 16.47 -16.90
N ALA A 140 6.27 15.14 -16.93
CA ALA A 140 5.79 14.35 -15.79
C ALA A 140 6.98 13.90 -14.92
N VAL A 141 6.94 14.21 -13.63
CA VAL A 141 7.94 13.73 -12.66
C VAL A 141 7.43 12.44 -12.05
N MET A 142 8.24 11.39 -12.11
CA MET A 142 7.87 10.03 -11.76
C MET A 142 8.89 9.44 -10.78
N ASP A 143 8.41 8.79 -9.70
CA ASP A 143 9.29 8.08 -8.76
C ASP A 143 9.92 6.80 -9.36
N VAL A 144 9.52 6.42 -10.58
CA VAL A 144 9.99 5.25 -11.34
C VAL A 144 9.94 5.54 -12.85
N PRO A 145 10.65 4.77 -13.70
CA PRO A 145 10.50 4.86 -15.14
C PRO A 145 9.05 4.67 -15.62
N THR A 146 8.66 5.33 -16.71
CA THR A 146 7.29 5.30 -17.26
C THR A 146 6.81 3.88 -17.53
N LYS A 147 7.70 2.99 -18.01
CA LYS A 147 7.38 1.58 -18.30
C LYS A 147 6.88 0.82 -17.06
N TRP A 148 7.31 1.20 -15.86
CA TRP A 148 6.88 0.55 -14.62
C TRP A 148 5.49 1.02 -14.19
N PHE A 149 4.96 2.09 -14.78
CA PHE A 149 3.70 2.72 -14.40
C PHE A 149 2.52 2.41 -15.34
N VAL A 150 2.78 1.72 -16.45
CA VAL A 150 1.82 1.58 -17.54
C VAL A 150 1.41 0.13 -17.75
N GLN A 151 0.13 -0.09 -18.03
CA GLN A 151 -0.40 -1.42 -18.33
C GLN A 151 0.24 -2.01 -19.59
N SER A 152 0.41 -3.33 -19.65
CA SER A 152 0.90 -4.04 -20.84
C SER A 152 0.08 -5.31 -21.13
N GLY A 153 -0.19 -5.59 -22.41
CA GLY A 153 -0.84 -6.82 -22.86
C GLY A 153 -2.32 -6.97 -22.48
N ASN A 154 -2.76 -8.22 -22.29
CA ASN A 154 -4.16 -8.59 -22.01
C ASN A 154 -4.36 -8.98 -20.54
N ILE A 155 -5.50 -8.57 -19.97
CA ILE A 155 -5.89 -8.82 -18.58
C ILE A 155 -5.96 -10.31 -18.23
N SER A 156 -6.29 -11.17 -19.18
CA SER A 156 -6.35 -12.63 -18.98
C SER A 156 -4.99 -13.26 -18.66
N SER A 157 -3.89 -12.59 -19.03
CA SER A 157 -2.51 -12.99 -18.73
C SER A 157 -1.98 -12.36 -17.44
N SER A 158 -2.82 -11.63 -16.68
CA SER A 158 -2.40 -10.98 -15.44
C SER A 158 -2.05 -11.98 -14.34
N GLY A 159 -0.97 -11.69 -13.63
CA GLY A 159 -0.48 -12.42 -12.47
C GLY A 159 0.27 -11.49 -11.52
N TRP A 160 0.40 -11.90 -10.26
CA TRP A 160 1.01 -11.07 -9.22
C TRP A 160 2.49 -10.80 -9.44
N ASN A 161 3.17 -11.59 -10.27
CA ASN A 161 4.61 -11.54 -10.53
C ASN A 161 4.95 -11.04 -11.95
N CYS A 162 3.97 -10.55 -12.72
CA CYS A 162 4.20 -9.94 -14.02
C CYS A 162 5.19 -8.76 -13.90
N LYS A 163 6.06 -8.61 -14.90
CA LYS A 163 7.11 -7.57 -14.94
C LYS A 163 6.78 -6.46 -15.93
N PRO A 164 7.38 -5.27 -15.80
CA PRO A 164 7.16 -4.17 -16.73
C PRO A 164 7.34 -4.57 -18.21
N GLY A 165 6.30 -4.35 -19.01
CA GLY A 165 6.26 -4.72 -20.43
C GLY A 165 5.87 -6.17 -20.74
N GLN A 166 5.71 -7.04 -19.74
CA GLN A 166 5.14 -8.38 -19.95
C GLN A 166 3.63 -8.32 -20.16
N GLU A 167 3.08 -9.33 -20.83
CA GLU A 167 1.65 -9.45 -21.02
C GLU A 167 0.92 -9.59 -19.67
N GLY A 168 -0.12 -8.80 -19.43
CA GLY A 168 -0.90 -8.81 -18.19
C GLY A 168 -0.37 -7.89 -17.09
N TYR A 169 0.80 -7.27 -17.27
CA TYR A 169 1.37 -6.35 -16.29
C TYR A 169 0.48 -5.12 -16.04
N GLY A 170 0.27 -4.81 -14.76
CA GLY A 170 -0.52 -3.68 -14.29
C GLY A 170 -2.04 -3.89 -14.38
N GLN A 171 -2.50 -5.13 -14.60
CA GLN A 171 -3.90 -5.42 -14.94
C GLN A 171 -4.66 -6.28 -13.91
N ASN A 172 -4.33 -6.22 -12.61
CA ASN A 172 -5.11 -6.93 -11.58
C ASN A 172 -6.62 -6.67 -11.74
N PRO A 173 -7.43 -7.72 -11.96
CA PRO A 173 -8.87 -7.56 -12.16
C PRO A 173 -9.62 -7.27 -10.84
N VAL A 174 -9.04 -7.60 -9.69
CA VAL A 174 -9.71 -7.51 -8.39
C VAL A 174 -9.84 -6.04 -7.98
N ALA A 175 -11.07 -5.59 -7.81
CA ALA A 175 -11.39 -4.30 -7.21
C ALA A 175 -11.50 -4.42 -5.68
N ASP A 176 -11.71 -3.29 -4.98
CA ASP A 176 -11.87 -3.30 -3.53
C ASP A 176 -13.03 -4.20 -3.07
N TRP A 177 -12.86 -4.82 -1.90
CA TRP A 177 -13.83 -5.78 -1.37
C TRP A 177 -15.10 -5.16 -0.79
N GLU A 178 -15.14 -3.85 -0.55
CA GLU A 178 -16.33 -3.20 0.03
C GLU A 178 -17.41 -2.99 -1.02
N ASN A 179 -17.07 -2.29 -2.10
CA ASN A 179 -18.05 -1.78 -3.05
C ASN A 179 -17.66 -2.05 -4.52
N ASN A 180 -16.55 -2.75 -4.78
CA ASN A 180 -16.07 -3.04 -6.14
C ASN A 180 -15.91 -1.74 -6.97
N SER A 181 -15.50 -0.67 -6.31
CA SER A 181 -15.48 0.71 -6.81
C SER A 181 -14.08 1.16 -7.23
N GLN A 182 -13.04 0.66 -6.57
CA GLN A 182 -11.65 1.00 -6.77
C GLN A 182 -10.93 -0.17 -7.43
N SER A 183 -10.41 0.05 -8.63
CA SER A 183 -9.50 -0.88 -9.29
C SER A 183 -8.05 -0.53 -8.99
N ASN A 184 -7.21 -1.55 -8.79
CA ASN A 184 -5.77 -1.38 -8.60
C ASN A 184 -4.96 -1.37 -9.91
N LYS A 185 -5.61 -1.18 -11.06
CA LYS A 185 -4.93 -1.15 -12.36
C LYS A 185 -3.99 0.05 -12.49
N LEU A 186 -2.88 -0.16 -13.20
CA LEU A 186 -1.93 0.89 -13.55
C LEU A 186 -2.49 1.86 -14.60
N LYS A 187 -1.74 2.92 -14.94
CA LYS A 187 -2.21 3.94 -15.88
C LYS A 187 -2.15 3.44 -17.34
N LEU A 188 -2.95 4.05 -18.19
CA LEU A 188 -2.85 3.91 -19.64
C LEU A 188 -2.19 5.17 -20.20
N LEU A 189 -1.35 5.01 -21.22
CA LEU A 189 -0.82 6.12 -22.03
C LEU A 189 -1.85 6.56 -23.09
N ARG A 190 -3.09 6.76 -22.67
CA ARG A 190 -4.19 7.23 -23.51
C ARG A 190 -4.89 8.36 -22.77
N SER A 191 -5.12 9.46 -23.48
CA SER A 191 -5.82 10.59 -22.88
C SER A 191 -7.28 10.24 -22.58
N THR A 192 -7.74 10.69 -21.41
CA THR A 192 -9.14 10.58 -20.98
C THR A 192 -10.00 11.72 -21.52
N ILE A 193 -9.39 12.74 -22.13
CA ILE A 193 -10.08 13.95 -22.61
C ILE A 193 -9.96 14.14 -24.13
N ASP A 194 -8.91 13.60 -24.77
CA ASP A 194 -8.81 13.48 -26.22
C ASP A 194 -8.46 12.04 -26.61
N PRO A 195 -9.43 11.21 -27.02
CA PRO A 195 -9.18 9.80 -27.31
C PRO A 195 -8.20 9.54 -28.47
N ASN A 196 -7.85 10.58 -29.26
CA ASN A 196 -6.86 10.49 -30.34
C ASN A 196 -5.42 10.56 -29.83
N ILE A 197 -5.19 11.05 -28.60
CA ILE A 197 -3.86 11.07 -28.00
C ILE A 197 -3.59 9.71 -27.35
N VAL A 198 -2.70 8.95 -27.97
CA VAL A 198 -2.22 7.65 -27.48
C VAL A 198 -0.70 7.67 -27.52
N LEU A 199 -0.08 7.84 -26.35
CA LEU A 199 1.36 7.85 -26.21
C LEU A 199 1.92 6.43 -26.12
N ASN A 200 3.22 6.28 -26.33
CA ASN A 200 3.92 4.99 -26.28
C ASN A 200 5.30 5.10 -25.63
N THR A 201 5.88 3.98 -25.23
CA THR A 201 7.24 3.90 -24.64
C THR A 201 8.27 3.30 -25.61
N ASN A 202 7.99 3.29 -26.93
CA ASN A 202 8.84 2.67 -27.93
C ASN A 202 9.97 3.61 -28.37
N VAL A 203 11.04 3.65 -27.58
CA VAL A 203 12.22 4.47 -27.87
C VAL A 203 13.14 3.88 -28.94
N ASP A 204 12.97 2.61 -29.31
CA ASP A 204 13.75 1.97 -30.38
C ASP A 204 13.30 2.45 -31.77
N TYR A 205 12.02 2.78 -31.91
CA TYR A 205 11.43 3.35 -33.13
C TYR A 205 10.50 4.51 -32.76
N PRO A 206 11.07 5.65 -32.35
CA PRO A 206 10.29 6.74 -31.78
C PRO A 206 9.48 7.46 -32.84
N ASN A 207 8.33 8.00 -32.43
CA ASN A 207 7.47 8.90 -33.19
C ASN A 207 7.05 10.09 -32.33
N GLU A 208 6.27 11.01 -32.88
CA GLU A 208 5.84 12.22 -32.16
C GLU A 208 5.14 11.92 -30.82
N ASP A 209 4.56 10.73 -30.64
CA ASP A 209 3.83 10.28 -29.45
C ASP A 209 4.70 9.45 -28.47
N THR A 210 5.99 9.32 -28.72
CA THR A 210 6.89 8.55 -27.86
C THR A 210 7.26 9.33 -26.60
N VAL A 211 7.10 8.67 -25.46
CA VAL A 211 7.52 9.15 -24.13
C VAL A 211 8.97 8.72 -23.90
N PHE A 212 9.82 9.70 -23.59
CA PHE A 212 11.22 9.51 -23.20
C PHE A 212 11.37 9.73 -21.70
N ASP A 213 12.11 8.82 -21.07
CA ASP A 213 12.45 8.86 -19.65
C ASP A 213 13.88 9.40 -19.47
N THR A 214 14.03 10.49 -18.71
CA THR A 214 15.33 11.01 -18.27
C THR A 214 15.48 10.74 -16.77
N GLN A 215 16.29 9.74 -16.41
CA GLN A 215 16.54 9.39 -15.00
C GLN A 215 17.60 10.33 -14.40
N ILE A 216 17.31 10.93 -13.25
CA ILE A 216 18.16 11.99 -12.65
C ILE A 216 18.70 11.63 -11.27
N ALA A 217 17.97 10.81 -10.51
CA ALA A 217 18.37 10.33 -9.19
C ALA A 217 17.71 8.99 -8.90
N TRP A 218 18.18 8.31 -7.87
CA TRP A 218 17.55 7.11 -7.32
C TRP A 218 17.17 7.37 -5.86
N VAL A 219 15.98 6.90 -5.50
CA VAL A 219 15.37 7.17 -4.20
C VAL A 219 14.95 5.86 -3.54
N PRO A 220 15.49 5.57 -2.34
CA PRO A 220 15.12 4.37 -1.61
C PRO A 220 13.69 4.43 -1.10
N VAL A 221 13.05 3.27 -1.03
CA VAL A 221 11.79 3.08 -0.31
C VAL A 221 12.04 2.16 0.88
N ALA A 222 11.68 2.61 2.08
CA ALA A 222 11.72 1.81 3.31
C ALA A 222 10.46 0.98 3.48
N ILE A 223 10.61 -0.21 4.07
CA ILE A 223 9.52 -0.91 4.75
C ILE A 223 9.44 -0.36 6.18
N ILE A 224 8.26 0.09 6.58
CA ILE A 224 8.00 0.65 7.90
C ILE A 224 6.97 -0.18 8.65
N ALA A 225 7.07 -0.23 9.97
CA ALA A 225 6.11 -0.94 10.81
C ALA A 225 5.89 -0.22 12.13
N ASN A 226 4.70 -0.41 12.70
CA ASN A 226 4.48 -0.05 14.09
C ASN A 226 5.33 -0.96 14.99
N ALA A 227 5.89 -0.42 16.08
CA ALA A 227 6.59 -1.24 17.08
C ALA A 227 5.69 -2.34 17.67
N GLY A 228 4.36 -2.12 17.67
CA GLY A 228 3.31 -3.08 18.02
C GLY A 228 3.32 -4.41 17.28
N VAL A 229 3.90 -4.42 16.07
CA VAL A 229 4.02 -5.63 15.25
C VAL A 229 5.00 -6.60 15.90
N GLY A 230 6.07 -6.07 16.53
CA GLY A 230 7.12 -6.88 17.16
C GLY A 230 8.18 -7.42 16.21
N ILE A 231 8.22 -6.95 14.96
CA ILE A 231 9.15 -7.42 13.92
C ILE A 231 10.25 -6.38 13.68
N GLU A 232 11.52 -6.82 13.66
CA GLU A 232 12.68 -6.03 13.22
C GLU A 232 13.16 -6.47 11.82
N ASN A 233 13.13 -7.78 11.57
CA ASN A 233 13.71 -8.43 10.41
C ASN A 233 12.60 -9.10 9.61
N ILE A 234 12.51 -8.80 8.31
CA ILE A 234 11.51 -9.39 7.43
C ILE A 234 12.13 -9.83 6.09
N ALA A 235 11.76 -11.01 5.61
CA ALA A 235 12.22 -11.53 4.34
C ALA A 235 11.41 -10.92 3.18
N MET A 236 12.04 -10.81 2.01
CA MET A 236 11.40 -10.35 0.79
C MET A 236 10.20 -11.23 0.40
N GLU A 237 10.28 -12.54 0.66
CA GLU A 237 9.17 -13.47 0.46
C GLU A 237 7.98 -13.18 1.38
N GLU A 238 8.24 -12.86 2.65
CA GLU A 238 7.18 -12.46 3.59
C GLU A 238 6.50 -11.16 3.16
N LEU A 239 7.27 -10.19 2.65
CA LEU A 239 6.73 -8.97 2.07
C LEU A 239 5.89 -9.25 0.81
N ARG A 240 6.27 -10.22 -0.03
CA ARG A 240 5.47 -10.62 -1.19
C ARG A 240 4.11 -11.15 -0.79
N TYR A 241 4.08 -12.02 0.21
CA TYR A 241 2.85 -12.51 0.81
C TYR A 241 2.01 -11.35 1.36
N LEU A 242 2.55 -10.55 2.27
CA LEU A 242 1.84 -9.43 2.89
C LEU A 242 1.21 -8.50 1.85
N PHE A 243 1.98 -8.02 0.87
CA PHE A 243 1.46 -7.04 -0.08
C PHE A 243 0.54 -7.65 -1.15
N ALA A 244 0.65 -8.95 -1.46
CA ALA A 244 -0.22 -9.58 -2.45
C ALA A 244 -1.53 -10.13 -1.83
N THR A 245 -1.50 -10.55 -0.57
CA THR A 245 -2.61 -11.27 0.09
C THR A 245 -3.15 -10.63 1.36
N GLY A 246 -2.40 -9.73 2.00
CA GLY A 246 -2.73 -9.17 3.32
C GLY A 246 -2.15 -9.95 4.51
N ARG A 247 -1.56 -11.13 4.28
CA ARG A 247 -1.11 -12.03 5.35
C ARG A 247 0.30 -12.55 5.14
N MET A 248 0.96 -12.95 6.21
CA MET A 248 2.30 -13.59 6.19
C MET A 248 2.23 -15.01 5.58
N PRO A 249 3.36 -15.59 5.12
CA PRO A 249 3.42 -17.02 4.73
C PRO A 249 3.04 -17.98 5.87
N SER A 250 3.21 -17.53 7.12
CA SER A 250 2.76 -18.24 8.31
C SER A 250 1.24 -18.22 8.49
N GLY A 251 0.51 -17.39 7.75
CA GLY A 251 -0.93 -17.14 7.91
C GLY A 251 -1.25 -15.95 8.82
N GLU A 252 -0.25 -15.40 9.54
CA GLU A 252 -0.44 -14.25 10.44
C GLU A 252 -1.06 -13.06 9.68
N ASN A 253 -2.15 -12.53 10.23
CA ASN A 253 -2.89 -11.40 9.69
C ASN A 253 -2.39 -10.09 10.30
N LEU A 254 -1.74 -9.26 9.49
CA LEU A 254 -1.23 -7.96 9.88
C LEU A 254 -2.00 -6.88 9.10
N ALA A 255 -2.04 -5.65 9.62
CA ALA A 255 -2.68 -4.55 8.90
C ALA A 255 -1.74 -4.04 7.79
N VAL A 256 -1.79 -4.66 6.61
CA VAL A 256 -0.91 -4.28 5.49
C VAL A 256 -1.38 -2.98 4.87
N VAL A 257 -0.64 -1.90 5.11
CA VAL A 257 -0.98 -0.54 4.67
C VAL A 257 -0.54 -0.33 3.22
N THR A 258 -1.48 0.02 2.34
CA THR A 258 -1.22 0.14 0.90
C THR A 258 -1.67 1.48 0.31
N ARG A 259 -0.89 2.00 -0.63
CA ARG A 259 -1.27 3.15 -1.47
C ARG A 259 -2.16 2.70 -2.62
N ASP A 260 -2.85 3.63 -3.27
CA ASP A 260 -3.43 3.37 -4.58
C ASP A 260 -2.37 3.10 -5.67
N ALA A 261 -2.77 2.42 -6.74
CA ALA A 261 -1.88 2.05 -7.85
C ALA A 261 -1.29 3.25 -8.61
N GLY A 262 -1.85 4.45 -8.42
CA GLY A 262 -1.34 5.73 -8.93
C GLY A 262 -0.12 6.30 -8.18
N SER A 263 0.41 5.60 -7.17
CA SER A 263 1.59 6.01 -6.39
C SER A 263 2.90 5.48 -7.00
N GLY A 264 3.87 6.36 -7.28
CA GLY A 264 5.19 5.89 -7.73
C GLY A 264 6.00 5.22 -6.62
N THR A 265 5.85 5.63 -5.36
CA THR A 265 6.40 4.89 -4.21
C THR A 265 5.89 3.44 -4.15
N ARG A 266 4.60 3.20 -4.43
CA ARG A 266 4.05 1.82 -4.56
C ARG A 266 4.72 1.09 -5.72
N ASN A 267 4.81 1.72 -6.89
CA ASN A 267 5.40 1.08 -8.06
C ASN A 267 6.89 0.75 -7.84
N ALA A 268 7.65 1.61 -7.17
CA ALA A 268 9.03 1.38 -6.77
C ALA A 268 9.14 0.19 -5.80
N ALA A 269 8.35 0.20 -4.72
CA ALA A 269 8.33 -0.87 -3.73
C ALA A 269 7.95 -2.23 -4.35
N MET A 270 6.80 -2.31 -5.02
CA MET A 270 6.26 -3.56 -5.51
C MET A 270 7.14 -4.16 -6.62
N ASN A 271 7.59 -3.36 -7.58
CA ASN A 271 8.49 -3.86 -8.63
C ASN A 271 9.83 -4.33 -8.05
N SER A 272 10.38 -3.62 -7.07
CA SER A 272 11.60 -4.06 -6.35
C SER A 272 11.37 -5.38 -5.61
N LEU A 273 10.17 -5.59 -5.05
CA LEU A 273 9.74 -6.84 -4.43
C LEU A 273 9.43 -7.94 -5.47
N GLY A 274 9.38 -7.61 -6.76
CA GLY A 274 9.01 -8.54 -7.83
C GLY A 274 7.51 -8.81 -7.91
N ILE A 275 6.70 -7.93 -7.33
CA ILE A 275 5.24 -7.93 -7.37
C ILE A 275 4.82 -6.93 -8.45
N ASP A 276 3.92 -7.33 -9.34
CA ASP A 276 3.17 -6.42 -10.19
C ASP A 276 2.46 -5.40 -9.29
N PRO A 277 2.72 -4.08 -9.45
CA PRO A 277 2.17 -3.08 -8.55
C PRO A 277 0.65 -3.12 -8.44
N SER A 278 -0.09 -3.56 -9.46
CA SER A 278 -1.54 -3.72 -9.41
C SER A 278 -2.01 -4.83 -8.46
N TRP A 279 -1.13 -5.77 -8.12
CA TRP A 279 -1.36 -6.85 -7.15
C TRP A 279 -0.88 -6.53 -5.74
N GLY A 280 -0.08 -5.47 -5.55
CA GLY A 280 0.35 -4.97 -4.23
C GLY A 280 -0.77 -4.28 -3.43
N ARG A 281 -1.86 -5.00 -3.15
CA ARG A 281 -3.12 -4.49 -2.59
C ARG A 281 -3.29 -4.69 -1.08
N GLY A 282 -2.53 -5.60 -0.47
CA GLY A 282 -2.74 -6.05 0.92
C GLY A 282 -4.16 -6.59 1.08
N ASP A 283 -4.84 -6.17 2.14
CA ASP A 283 -6.22 -6.55 2.45
C ASP A 283 -7.26 -5.95 1.49
N ASN A 284 -6.87 -4.95 0.68
CA ASN A 284 -7.69 -4.36 -0.39
C ASN A 284 -9.10 -3.87 0.06
N CYS A 285 -9.19 -3.31 1.27
CA CYS A 285 -10.43 -2.80 1.82
C CYS A 285 -10.64 -1.31 1.54
N GLY A 286 -11.87 -0.98 1.14
CA GLY A 286 -12.35 0.38 1.03
C GLY A 286 -11.95 1.09 -0.25
N LYS A 287 -12.64 2.20 -0.52
CA LYS A 287 -12.32 3.04 -1.68
C LYS A 287 -11.08 3.87 -1.43
N LYS A 288 -10.52 4.46 -2.49
CA LYS A 288 -9.43 5.43 -2.35
C LYS A 288 -9.86 6.59 -1.46
N ILE A 289 -8.99 6.96 -0.52
CA ILE A 289 -9.09 8.21 0.24
C ILE A 289 -7.85 9.07 -0.05
N SER A 290 -8.05 10.33 -0.39
CA SER A 290 -6.98 11.25 -0.76
C SER A 290 -6.65 12.23 0.37
N VAL A 291 -7.57 12.40 1.32
CA VAL A 291 -7.40 13.22 2.52
C VAL A 291 -7.89 12.49 3.77
N ASP A 292 -7.28 12.77 4.92
CA ASP A 292 -7.69 12.18 6.20
C ASP A 292 -9.07 12.74 6.61
N GLY A 293 -10.00 11.86 7.00
CA GLY A 293 -11.38 12.22 7.36
C GLY A 293 -12.36 12.25 6.17
N GLU A 294 -11.91 11.94 4.95
CA GLU A 294 -12.77 11.89 3.76
C GLU A 294 -13.92 10.89 3.96
N GLU A 295 -15.16 11.37 3.89
CA GLU A 295 -16.38 10.57 4.11
C GLU A 295 -16.38 9.79 5.44
N GLY A 296 -15.75 10.35 6.49
CA GLY A 296 -15.68 9.71 7.80
C GLY A 296 -14.68 8.56 7.89
N ARG A 297 -13.78 8.42 6.90
CA ARG A 297 -12.67 7.46 6.90
C ARG A 297 -11.39 8.12 7.42
N TYR A 298 -10.65 7.45 8.29
CA TYR A 298 -9.46 8.01 8.97
C TYR A 298 -8.25 7.09 8.83
N THR A 299 -7.07 7.69 8.74
CA THR A 299 -5.75 7.04 8.77
C THR A 299 -4.96 7.53 9.97
N GLY A 300 -5.17 8.80 10.36
CA GLY A 300 -4.48 9.43 11.48
C GLY A 300 -5.06 9.12 12.85
N LYS A 301 -6.15 8.32 12.93
CA LYS A 301 -6.86 8.01 14.19
C LYS A 301 -7.51 6.63 14.11
N LEU A 302 -7.41 5.85 15.20
CA LEU A 302 -8.18 4.62 15.39
C LEU A 302 -9.64 4.94 15.72
N GLY A 303 -10.57 4.13 15.27
CA GLY A 303 -12.00 4.43 15.33
C GLY A 303 -12.82 3.62 14.33
N PRO A 304 -14.16 3.65 14.38
CA PRO A 304 -15.02 2.90 13.45
C PRO A 304 -14.79 3.22 11.95
N GLY A 305 -14.20 4.38 11.64
CA GLY A 305 -13.84 4.79 10.28
C GLY A 305 -12.39 4.51 9.89
N PHE A 306 -11.60 3.80 10.71
CA PHE A 306 -10.19 3.57 10.42
C PHE A 306 -10.00 2.76 9.13
N GLN A 307 -9.12 3.24 8.25
CA GLN A 307 -8.77 2.62 6.98
C GLN A 307 -7.26 2.71 6.75
N TYR A 308 -6.68 1.62 6.23
CA TYR A 308 -5.25 1.52 5.95
C TYR A 308 -4.90 1.06 4.53
N ASN A 309 -5.87 0.72 3.68
CA ASN A 309 -5.63 0.40 2.27
C ASN A 309 -6.08 1.52 1.33
N ASN A 310 -5.63 1.44 0.07
CA ASN A 310 -6.04 2.33 -1.01
C ASN A 310 -5.79 3.82 -0.69
N LEU A 311 -4.67 4.12 -0.01
CA LEU A 311 -4.36 5.47 0.46
C LEU A 311 -3.77 6.34 -0.66
N GLY A 312 -4.24 7.58 -0.78
CA GLY A 312 -3.85 8.49 -1.84
C GLY A 312 -2.46 9.10 -1.71
N GLY A 313 -1.88 9.16 -0.49
CA GLY A 313 -0.59 9.83 -0.23
C GLY A 313 0.31 9.07 0.76
N SER A 314 1.63 9.26 0.70
CA SER A 314 2.58 8.61 1.63
C SER A 314 2.35 9.06 3.07
N ALA A 315 1.99 10.32 3.28
CA ALA A 315 1.63 10.83 4.60
C ALA A 315 0.45 10.06 5.25
N LEU A 316 -0.50 9.56 4.45
CA LEU A 316 -1.61 8.74 4.96
C LEU A 316 -1.13 7.33 5.34
N VAL A 317 -0.20 6.75 4.58
CA VAL A 317 0.42 5.45 4.92
C VAL A 317 1.19 5.56 6.23
N GLU A 318 2.04 6.58 6.35
CA GLU A 318 2.82 6.86 7.56
C GLU A 318 1.91 7.06 8.78
N ASN A 319 0.82 7.80 8.62
CA ASN A 319 -0.18 7.99 9.67
C ASN A 319 -0.82 6.66 10.09
N ALA A 320 -1.30 5.85 9.13
CA ALA A 320 -1.93 4.56 9.42
C ALA A 320 -0.97 3.58 10.12
N VAL A 321 0.31 3.53 9.68
CA VAL A 321 1.35 2.72 10.33
C VAL A 321 1.64 3.21 11.74
N GLN A 322 1.67 4.52 11.98
CA GLN A 322 1.85 5.07 13.32
C GLN A 322 0.68 4.72 14.26
N GLN A 323 -0.56 4.68 13.76
CA GLN A 323 -1.73 4.48 14.60
C GLN A 323 -2.03 3.01 14.90
N CYS A 324 -2.02 2.15 13.88
CA CYS A 324 -2.40 0.75 14.05
C CYS A 324 -1.21 -0.09 14.51
N ARG A 325 -1.37 -0.81 15.62
CA ARG A 325 -0.27 -1.59 16.20
C ARG A 325 0.13 -2.81 15.39
N LEU A 326 -0.72 -3.31 14.50
CA LEU A 326 -0.42 -4.43 13.60
C LEU A 326 0.08 -3.97 12.22
N ALA A 327 0.29 -2.67 12.03
CA ALA A 327 0.50 -2.13 10.70
C ALA A 327 1.94 -2.27 10.18
N ILE A 328 2.05 -2.72 8.93
CA ILE A 328 3.25 -2.70 8.11
C ILE A 328 2.93 -1.95 6.81
N GLY A 329 3.81 -1.06 6.38
CA GLY A 329 3.67 -0.31 5.13
C GLY A 329 5.02 0.02 4.51
N TYR A 330 5.03 1.03 3.64
CA TYR A 330 6.24 1.50 2.97
C TYR A 330 6.19 3.01 2.73
N THR A 331 7.36 3.65 2.68
CA THR A 331 7.46 5.08 2.35
C THR A 331 8.82 5.40 1.70
N GLY A 332 8.84 6.48 0.90
CA GLY A 332 10.08 6.98 0.30
C GLY A 332 11.00 7.58 1.36
N LEU A 333 12.30 7.41 1.16
CA LEU A 333 13.38 7.92 2.00
C LEU A 333 14.22 8.90 1.16
N MET A 334 14.81 9.94 1.75
CA MET A 334 15.57 11.03 1.09
C MET A 334 14.71 12.15 0.46
N GLY A 335 15.36 13.26 0.06
CA GLY A 335 14.69 14.43 -0.51
C GLY A 335 13.93 15.29 0.50
N SER A 336 14.46 15.43 1.73
CA SER A 336 13.73 15.98 2.89
C SER A 336 12.47 15.17 3.23
N SER A 337 12.54 13.83 3.07
CA SER A 337 11.42 12.95 3.39
C SER A 337 10.93 13.20 4.81
N ARG A 338 9.60 13.36 4.96
CA ARG A 338 8.96 13.35 6.28
C ARG A 338 9.32 12.06 7.03
N ALA A 339 9.51 10.97 6.30
CA ALA A 339 9.76 9.65 6.85
C ALA A 339 11.01 9.55 7.72
N GLU A 340 12.12 10.20 7.34
CA GLU A 340 13.33 10.25 8.17
C GLU A 340 13.07 10.94 9.51
N GLY A 341 12.37 12.09 9.47
CA GLY A 341 11.98 12.84 10.66
C GLY A 341 11.02 12.08 11.56
N ASP A 342 10.03 11.40 10.97
CA ASP A 342 9.03 10.62 11.68
C ASP A 342 9.65 9.36 12.33
N ALA A 343 10.56 8.67 11.63
CA ALA A 343 11.35 7.59 12.21
C ALA A 343 12.26 8.09 13.35
N ALA A 344 12.96 9.21 13.17
CA ALA A 344 13.78 9.84 14.21
C ALA A 344 12.95 10.33 15.41
N ALA A 345 11.67 10.66 15.20
CA ALA A 345 10.72 10.99 16.25
C ALA A 345 10.08 9.76 16.90
N GLY A 346 10.29 8.55 16.36
CA GLY A 346 9.73 7.29 16.85
C GLY A 346 8.24 7.14 16.56
N ALA A 347 7.76 7.66 15.42
CA ALA A 347 6.40 7.43 14.95
C ALA A 347 6.19 5.97 14.50
N TYR A 348 7.21 5.37 13.88
CA TYR A 348 7.28 3.98 13.45
C TYR A 348 8.74 3.55 13.33
N GLU A 349 8.95 2.25 13.16
CA GLU A 349 10.26 1.65 12.93
C GLU A 349 10.46 1.41 11.43
N VAL A 350 11.69 1.62 10.93
CA VAL A 350 12.11 1.09 9.63
C VAL A 350 12.56 -0.35 9.85
N LEU A 351 12.21 -1.29 8.97
CA LEU A 351 12.59 -2.70 9.10
C LEU A 351 13.88 -3.03 8.34
N ASN A 352 14.54 -4.10 8.77
CA ASN A 352 15.63 -4.72 8.02
C ASN A 352 15.02 -5.75 7.06
N VAL A 353 15.45 -5.76 5.79
CA VAL A 353 14.90 -6.65 4.76
C VAL A 353 15.95 -7.64 4.29
N ARG A 354 15.60 -8.93 4.21
CA ARG A 354 16.45 -9.96 3.61
C ARG A 354 15.94 -10.37 2.24
N LYS A 355 16.77 -10.14 1.23
CA LYS A 355 16.52 -10.60 -0.14
C LYS A 355 17.09 -12.00 -0.42
N THR A 356 18.28 -12.29 0.11
CA THR A 356 18.91 -13.61 0.00
C THR A 356 19.26 -14.17 1.38
N ASN A 357 20.47 -13.99 1.88
CA ASN A 357 20.94 -14.62 3.14
C ASN A 357 20.97 -13.66 4.33
N LYS A 358 21.16 -12.36 4.11
CA LYS A 358 21.34 -11.35 5.16
C LYS A 358 20.26 -10.28 5.15
N PHE A 359 19.92 -9.80 6.35
CA PHE A 359 19.06 -8.65 6.53
C PHE A 359 19.87 -7.36 6.37
N VAL A 360 19.36 -6.46 5.53
CA VAL A 360 19.96 -5.14 5.27
C VAL A 360 18.97 -4.07 5.74
N ARG A 361 19.48 -3.06 6.44
CA ARG A 361 18.73 -1.85 6.82
C ARG A 361 19.18 -0.70 5.93
N PRO A 362 18.32 0.17 5.39
CA PRO A 362 18.79 1.27 4.54
C PRO A 362 19.76 2.19 5.29
N SER A 363 20.91 2.48 4.65
CA SER A 363 21.96 3.40 5.10
C SER A 363 22.70 3.95 3.88
N VAL A 364 23.31 5.14 3.97
CA VAL A 364 24.05 5.73 2.83
C VAL A 364 25.01 4.71 2.19
N GLN A 365 25.72 3.95 3.03
CA GLN A 365 26.69 2.95 2.61
C GLN A 365 26.08 1.83 1.74
N ASN A 366 24.99 1.21 2.18
CA ASN A 366 24.38 0.11 1.41
C ASN A 366 23.41 0.56 0.32
N LEU A 367 23.04 1.84 0.30
CA LEU A 367 22.29 2.43 -0.80
C LEU A 367 23.17 2.59 -2.04
N VAL A 368 24.42 3.03 -1.87
CA VAL A 368 25.36 3.19 -3.00
C VAL A 368 26.14 1.91 -3.31
N ASP A 369 26.48 1.12 -2.30
CA ASP A 369 27.14 -0.19 -2.47
C ASP A 369 26.07 -1.30 -2.48
N ASN A 370 25.15 -1.18 -3.43
CA ASN A 370 23.91 -1.94 -3.50
C ASN A 370 23.89 -3.13 -4.49
N LEU A 371 24.98 -3.43 -5.20
CA LEU A 371 24.98 -4.53 -6.19
C LEU A 371 24.76 -5.91 -5.54
N ASP A 372 25.38 -6.17 -4.40
CA ASP A 372 25.25 -7.43 -3.67
C ASP A 372 23.95 -7.41 -2.83
N PRO A 373 23.01 -8.35 -3.04
CA PRO A 373 21.75 -8.42 -2.29
C PRO A 373 21.92 -8.76 -0.79
N ASP A 374 23.11 -9.21 -0.34
CA ASP A 374 23.40 -9.51 1.06
C ASP A 374 23.99 -8.33 1.85
N SER A 375 24.39 -7.25 1.15
CA SER A 375 24.88 -6.03 1.79
C SER A 375 24.15 -4.77 1.34
N GLY A 376 23.53 -4.80 0.18
CA GLY A 376 22.91 -3.68 -0.51
C GLY A 376 21.42 -3.51 -0.23
N TRP A 377 20.96 -2.26 -0.16
CA TRP A 377 19.53 -1.96 -0.14
C TRP A 377 19.01 -1.84 -1.57
N GLN A 378 18.06 -2.71 -1.92
CA GLN A 378 17.59 -2.90 -3.31
C GLN A 378 16.08 -2.67 -3.44
N ILE A 379 15.51 -1.77 -2.64
CA ILE A 379 14.10 -1.35 -2.71
C ILE A 379 14.06 0.16 -2.95
N GLY A 380 13.61 0.56 -4.14
CA GLY A 380 13.59 1.97 -4.55
C GLY A 380 13.21 2.15 -6.01
N GLY A 381 13.33 3.39 -6.49
CA GLY A 381 12.99 3.76 -7.86
C GLY A 381 13.89 4.90 -8.37
N SER A 382 14.02 4.99 -9.69
CA SER A 382 14.69 6.12 -10.33
C SER A 382 13.71 7.27 -10.49
N GLU A 383 14.03 8.41 -9.90
CA GLU A 383 13.37 9.68 -10.19
C GLU A 383 13.59 10.03 -11.66
N THR A 384 12.49 10.20 -12.36
CA THR A 384 12.46 10.24 -13.82
C THR A 384 11.63 11.42 -14.30
N PHE A 385 12.18 12.18 -15.23
CA PHE A 385 11.42 13.13 -16.03
C PHE A 385 10.93 12.42 -17.29
N ALA A 386 9.63 12.18 -17.35
CA ALA A 386 8.94 11.67 -18.52
C ALA A 386 8.49 12.84 -19.40
N THR A 387 8.82 12.78 -20.68
CA THR A 387 8.56 13.83 -21.67
C THR A 387 8.06 13.23 -22.97
N VAL A 388 7.23 13.97 -23.72
CA VAL A 388 6.87 13.57 -25.09
C VAL A 388 7.83 14.26 -26.05
N GLY A 389 8.54 13.45 -26.84
CA GLY A 389 9.72 13.90 -27.57
C GLY A 389 10.99 13.88 -26.72
N ASP A 390 12.14 13.80 -27.39
CA ASP A 390 13.45 13.69 -26.78
C ASP A 390 14.00 15.09 -26.43
N PRO A 391 14.30 15.37 -25.14
CA PRO A 391 14.93 16.63 -24.74
C PRO A 391 16.32 16.83 -25.38
N PHE A 392 16.96 15.78 -25.90
CA PHE A 392 18.26 15.81 -26.59
C PHE A 392 18.16 15.53 -28.09
N ALA A 393 16.99 15.76 -28.72
CA ALA A 393 16.81 15.50 -30.16
C ALA A 393 17.85 16.19 -31.08
N SER A 394 18.45 17.30 -30.64
CA SER A 394 19.55 17.96 -31.36
C SER A 394 20.86 17.16 -31.35
N GLU A 395 21.06 16.30 -30.36
CA GLU A 395 22.21 15.40 -30.18
C GLU A 395 21.88 13.96 -30.63
N HIS A 396 20.60 13.61 -30.78
CA HIS A 396 20.10 12.31 -31.24
C HIS A 396 19.32 12.43 -32.58
N PRO A 397 20.01 12.54 -33.73
CA PRO A 397 19.35 12.71 -35.02
C PRO A 397 18.39 11.57 -35.34
N GLY A 398 17.11 11.90 -35.56
CA GLY A 398 16.04 10.94 -35.83
C GLY A 398 15.01 10.83 -34.71
N ASN A 399 15.34 11.27 -33.50
CA ASN A 399 14.36 11.38 -32.42
C ASN A 399 13.50 12.64 -32.61
N PRO A 400 12.19 12.56 -32.33
CA PRO A 400 11.31 13.73 -32.38
C PRO A 400 11.63 14.67 -31.22
N PRO A 401 11.74 15.99 -31.44
CA PRO A 401 11.98 16.95 -30.37
C PRO A 401 10.73 17.13 -29.49
N MET A 402 10.92 17.63 -28.26
CA MET A 402 9.80 18.15 -27.46
C MET A 402 9.13 19.35 -28.14
N ASP A 403 7.80 19.45 -28.05
CA ASP A 403 7.04 20.59 -28.61
C ASP A 403 7.44 21.92 -27.95
N ASN A 404 7.73 21.90 -26.64
CA ASN A 404 8.21 23.04 -25.88
C ASN A 404 9.76 23.01 -25.77
N ALA A 405 10.43 23.76 -26.63
CA ALA A 405 11.90 23.83 -26.66
C ALA A 405 12.51 24.30 -25.32
N ALA A 406 11.82 25.17 -24.59
CA ALA A 406 12.30 25.63 -23.29
C ALA A 406 12.25 24.53 -22.22
N ALA A 407 11.24 23.66 -22.24
CA ALA A 407 11.22 22.49 -21.38
C ALA A 407 12.35 21.50 -21.71
N SER A 408 12.69 21.35 -22.99
CA SER A 408 13.89 20.60 -23.41
C SER A 408 15.17 21.24 -22.86
N ASP A 409 15.37 22.55 -23.03
CA ASP A 409 16.55 23.26 -22.51
C ASP A 409 16.64 23.20 -20.97
N TYR A 410 15.50 23.27 -20.26
CA TYR A 410 15.44 23.09 -18.81
C TYR A 410 15.97 21.72 -18.35
N ILE A 411 15.58 20.63 -19.03
CA ILE A 411 16.08 19.29 -18.73
C ILE A 411 17.57 19.19 -19.07
N ARG A 412 17.99 19.71 -20.22
CA ARG A 412 19.40 19.70 -20.64
C ARG A 412 20.29 20.43 -19.64
N ASN A 413 19.85 21.56 -19.11
CA ASN A 413 20.54 22.32 -18.07
C ASN A 413 20.84 21.45 -16.83
N ILE A 414 19.84 20.71 -16.35
CA ILE A 414 19.97 19.80 -15.20
C ILE A 414 20.92 18.64 -15.52
N VAL A 415 20.72 17.96 -16.65
CA VAL A 415 21.48 16.77 -17.03
C VAL A 415 22.94 17.09 -17.33
N ILE A 416 23.23 18.23 -17.96
CA ILE A 416 24.61 18.67 -18.21
C ILE A 416 25.30 19.03 -16.89
N SER A 417 24.61 19.68 -15.95
CA SER A 417 25.14 19.88 -14.58
C SER A 417 25.46 18.55 -13.90
N ILE A 418 24.58 17.54 -14.01
CA ILE A 418 24.84 16.19 -13.48
C ILE A 418 26.08 15.57 -14.15
N ARG A 419 26.17 15.61 -15.48
CA ARG A 419 27.30 15.04 -16.23
C ARG A 419 28.63 15.64 -15.79
N ASP A 420 28.67 16.95 -15.64
CA ASP A 420 29.89 17.66 -15.31
C ASP A 420 30.27 17.42 -13.84
N PHE A 421 29.29 17.36 -12.91
CA PHE A 421 29.52 16.90 -11.53
C PHE A 421 30.04 15.47 -11.47
N VAL A 422 29.49 14.55 -12.26
CA VAL A 422 29.98 13.17 -12.32
C VAL A 422 31.43 13.13 -12.82
N SER A 423 31.83 14.03 -13.71
CA SER A 423 33.20 14.10 -14.20
C SER A 423 34.21 14.63 -13.18
N ALA A 424 33.77 15.49 -12.25
CA ALA A 424 34.61 16.14 -11.24
C ALA A 424 33.83 16.41 -9.92
N PRO A 425 33.53 15.37 -9.12
CA PRO A 425 32.66 15.50 -7.94
C PRO A 425 33.32 16.22 -6.76
N ASP A 426 34.66 16.32 -6.74
CA ASP A 426 35.40 17.04 -5.69
C ASP A 426 35.46 18.55 -5.96
N ASP A 427 35.11 18.99 -7.17
CA ASP A 427 35.06 20.41 -7.52
C ASP A 427 33.77 21.01 -6.97
N PRO A 428 33.83 22.03 -6.08
CA PRO A 428 32.64 22.65 -5.54
C PRO A 428 31.76 23.22 -6.66
N GLN A 429 30.52 22.78 -6.74
CA GLN A 429 29.55 23.32 -7.70
C GLN A 429 28.50 24.19 -7.04
N TYR A 430 28.68 24.57 -5.77
CA TYR A 430 27.84 25.53 -5.05
C TYR A 430 26.34 25.23 -5.15
N SER A 431 25.96 23.96 -4.99
CA SER A 431 24.58 23.47 -5.07
C SER A 431 23.93 23.61 -6.45
N MET A 432 24.70 23.53 -7.53
CA MET A 432 24.17 23.19 -8.86
C MET A 432 23.41 21.86 -8.84
N PRO A 433 22.50 21.61 -9.82
CA PRO A 433 21.64 20.41 -9.83
C PRO A 433 22.37 19.10 -9.50
N GLY A 434 23.52 18.85 -10.13
CA GLY A 434 24.32 17.63 -9.90
C GLY A 434 24.75 17.44 -8.44
N GLU A 435 25.40 18.45 -7.85
CA GLU A 435 25.87 18.40 -6.46
C GLU A 435 24.70 18.29 -5.46
N TYR A 436 23.60 19.01 -5.72
CA TYR A 436 22.42 18.98 -4.85
C TYR A 436 21.81 17.58 -4.80
N LEU A 437 21.65 16.94 -5.97
CA LEU A 437 21.11 15.58 -6.08
C LEU A 437 22.03 14.54 -5.45
N ALA A 438 23.35 14.70 -5.52
CA ALA A 438 24.31 13.83 -4.84
C ALA A 438 24.25 13.95 -3.31
N THR A 439 23.81 15.10 -2.79
CA THR A 439 23.80 15.41 -1.35
C THR A 439 22.47 15.06 -0.67
N HIS A 440 21.34 15.28 -1.36
CA HIS A 440 20.00 15.14 -0.79
C HIS A 440 19.24 13.89 -1.28
N PHE A 441 19.70 13.29 -2.37
CA PHE A 441 19.20 12.05 -2.95
C PHE A 441 20.38 11.10 -3.19
N THR A 442 20.25 10.17 -4.14
CA THR A 442 21.37 9.35 -4.61
C THR A 442 21.51 9.48 -6.12
N LEU A 443 22.59 10.09 -6.62
CA LEU A 443 22.85 10.09 -8.07
C LEU A 443 23.08 8.67 -8.57
N VAL A 444 22.45 8.33 -9.71
CA VAL A 444 22.55 7.00 -10.32
C VAL A 444 24.01 6.59 -10.57
N ALA A 445 24.88 7.53 -10.99
CA ALA A 445 26.29 7.27 -11.21
C ALA A 445 27.06 6.82 -9.94
N GLY A 446 26.56 7.12 -8.74
CA GLY A 446 27.17 6.67 -7.48
C GLY A 446 26.83 5.23 -7.10
N LEU A 447 25.82 4.63 -7.73
CA LEU A 447 25.34 3.28 -7.41
C LEU A 447 26.20 2.21 -8.05
N THR A 448 26.59 1.19 -7.28
CA THR A 448 27.29 0.01 -7.82
C THR A 448 26.36 -0.90 -8.64
N GLY A 449 25.06 -0.92 -8.31
CA GLY A 449 24.04 -1.65 -9.02
C GLY A 449 22.78 -0.81 -9.27
N ILE A 450 22.10 -1.10 -10.39
CA ILE A 450 20.82 -0.49 -10.77
C ILE A 450 19.78 -1.59 -11.02
N PRO A 451 18.49 -1.34 -10.81
CA PRO A 451 17.45 -2.29 -11.17
C PRO A 451 17.45 -2.55 -12.68
N SER A 452 17.21 -3.79 -13.09
CA SER A 452 17.00 -4.13 -14.49
C SER A 452 15.66 -3.56 -14.98
N ASP A 453 15.66 -2.94 -16.17
CA ASP A 453 14.45 -2.35 -16.76
C ASP A 453 13.33 -3.37 -17.03
N SER A 454 13.69 -4.63 -17.28
CA SER A 454 12.74 -5.71 -17.58
C SER A 454 12.37 -6.55 -16.35
N ASP A 455 13.20 -6.55 -15.30
CA ASP A 455 12.90 -7.19 -14.01
C ASP A 455 13.49 -6.37 -12.87
N PRO A 456 12.76 -5.38 -12.36
CA PRO A 456 13.25 -4.46 -11.34
C PRO A 456 13.61 -5.13 -10.01
N ALA A 457 13.15 -6.36 -9.79
CA ALA A 457 13.52 -7.16 -8.64
C ALA A 457 14.96 -7.70 -8.74
N THR A 458 15.63 -7.53 -9.88
CA THR A 458 17.00 -7.97 -10.11
C THR A 458 17.89 -6.75 -10.37
N PHE A 459 18.92 -6.57 -9.53
CA PHE A 459 19.90 -5.50 -9.71
C PHE A 459 21.07 -6.02 -10.54
N ILE A 460 21.50 -5.22 -11.50
CA ILE A 460 22.63 -5.48 -12.39
C ILE A 460 23.75 -4.48 -12.12
N ALA A 461 24.98 -4.81 -12.49
CA ALA A 461 26.11 -3.89 -12.38
C ALA A 461 25.81 -2.61 -13.14
N ASN A 462 26.02 -1.47 -12.51
CA ASN A 462 25.76 -0.17 -13.11
C ASN A 462 26.85 0.18 -14.14
N PRO A 463 26.54 0.26 -15.45
CA PRO A 463 27.53 0.61 -16.46
C PRO A 463 28.02 2.07 -16.32
N GLY A 464 27.24 2.94 -15.68
CA GLY A 464 27.59 4.33 -15.38
C GLY A 464 28.23 4.54 -14.01
N TYR A 465 28.64 3.48 -13.32
CA TYR A 465 29.23 3.60 -11.99
C TYR A 465 30.51 4.45 -11.98
N ASN A 466 30.55 5.43 -11.09
CA ASN A 466 31.70 6.30 -10.83
C ASN A 466 32.11 6.23 -9.35
N PRO A 467 33.30 5.70 -9.02
CA PRO A 467 33.74 5.54 -7.63
C PRO A 467 33.97 6.86 -6.89
N ASN A 468 34.28 7.95 -7.59
CA ASN A 468 34.48 9.27 -6.98
C ASN A 468 33.11 9.85 -6.55
N VAL A 469 32.08 9.72 -7.39
CA VAL A 469 30.71 10.11 -7.03
C VAL A 469 30.19 9.28 -5.86
N ASN A 470 30.43 7.97 -5.88
CA ASN A 470 30.08 7.07 -4.77
C ASN A 470 30.75 7.52 -3.45
N SER A 471 32.04 7.84 -3.50
CA SER A 471 32.79 8.33 -2.33
C SER A 471 32.27 9.69 -1.84
N TYR A 472 31.94 10.60 -2.76
CA TYR A 472 31.33 11.88 -2.45
C TYR A 472 30.00 11.70 -1.70
N ILE A 473 29.09 10.87 -2.21
CA ILE A 473 27.78 10.63 -1.59
C ILE A 473 27.96 10.07 -0.17
N LYS A 474 28.86 9.10 0.02
CA LYS A 474 29.17 8.55 1.36
C LYS A 474 29.64 9.61 2.35
N ALA A 475 30.39 10.60 1.89
CA ALA A 475 30.95 11.66 2.73
C ALA A 475 29.98 12.82 2.98
N HIS A 476 29.06 13.12 2.06
CA HIS A 476 28.28 14.36 2.08
C HIS A 476 26.77 14.18 2.22
N SER A 477 26.23 12.97 1.99
CA SER A 477 24.80 12.70 2.08
C SER A 477 24.21 13.14 3.43
N LYS A 478 23.03 13.73 3.39
CA LYS A 478 22.29 14.15 4.60
C LYS A 478 21.40 13.06 5.19
N PHE A 479 21.30 11.91 4.51
CA PHE A 479 20.44 10.82 4.91
C PHE A 479 20.92 10.15 6.19
N THR A 480 20.04 10.08 7.18
CA THR A 480 20.31 9.36 8.44
C THR A 480 19.06 8.68 8.95
N LEU A 481 19.22 7.48 9.53
CA LEU A 481 18.14 6.74 10.18
C LEU A 481 18.57 6.24 11.55
N PRO A 482 17.66 6.27 12.55
CA PRO A 482 17.93 5.66 13.84
C PRO A 482 18.02 4.14 13.73
N GLN A 483 18.74 3.52 14.67
CA GLN A 483 18.72 2.08 14.85
C GLN A 483 17.34 1.63 15.36
N TYR A 484 16.89 0.47 14.90
CA TYR A 484 15.62 -0.13 15.31
C TYR A 484 15.48 -0.15 16.83
N GLY A 485 14.33 0.28 17.36
CA GLY A 485 13.99 0.18 18.77
C GLY A 485 14.71 1.15 19.70
N THR A 486 15.54 2.07 19.19
CA THR A 486 16.30 3.01 20.03
C THR A 486 15.53 4.27 20.41
N VAL A 487 14.52 4.67 19.63
CA VAL A 487 13.79 5.94 19.84
C VAL A 487 12.55 5.75 20.71
N ALA A 488 11.67 4.83 20.30
CA ALA A 488 10.43 4.49 20.99
C ALA A 488 10.21 2.97 20.91
N PRO A 489 10.91 2.16 21.75
CA PRO A 489 10.94 0.69 21.62
C PRO A 489 9.58 0.00 21.74
N ALA A 490 8.58 0.64 22.38
CA ALA A 490 7.21 0.17 22.46
C ALA A 490 6.24 0.94 21.55
N GLY A 491 6.78 1.85 20.73
CA GLY A 491 6.02 2.78 19.91
C GLY A 491 5.40 3.91 20.73
N LYS A 492 4.43 4.58 20.12
CA LYS A 492 3.66 5.67 20.71
C LYS A 492 2.22 5.26 20.92
N CYS A 493 1.57 5.92 21.87
CA CYS A 493 0.14 5.81 22.09
C CYS A 493 -0.60 6.30 20.83
N PRO A 494 -1.50 5.49 20.24
CA PRO A 494 -2.30 5.93 19.09
C PRO A 494 -3.19 7.13 19.40
N LEU A 495 -3.64 7.80 18.35
CA LEU A 495 -4.75 8.74 18.40
C LEU A 495 -6.08 8.00 18.24
N ARG A 496 -7.15 8.50 18.90
CA ARG A 496 -8.52 7.99 18.71
C ARG A 496 -9.44 9.03 18.08
N ALA A 497 -10.31 8.54 17.20
CA ALA A 497 -11.34 9.32 16.56
C ALA A 497 -12.34 9.81 17.62
N GLN A 498 -12.91 10.98 17.39
CA GLN A 498 -14.03 11.44 18.21
C GLN A 498 -15.30 10.69 17.76
N LEU A 499 -15.99 10.05 18.72
CA LEU A 499 -17.25 9.39 18.44
C LEU A 499 -18.36 10.44 18.34
N ALA A 500 -19.18 10.37 17.28
CA ALA A 500 -20.35 11.22 17.14
C ALA A 500 -21.39 10.96 18.24
N ALA A 501 -21.46 9.72 18.73
CA ALA A 501 -22.23 9.28 19.89
C ALA A 501 -21.60 8.02 20.50
N GLY A 502 -21.78 7.82 21.80
CA GLY A 502 -21.30 6.62 22.51
C GLY A 502 -20.08 6.85 23.39
N THR A 503 -19.53 5.75 23.88
CA THR A 503 -18.42 5.70 24.83
C THR A 503 -17.51 4.57 24.37
N TYR A 504 -16.21 4.82 24.29
CA TYR A 504 -15.25 3.73 24.14
C TYR A 504 -15.32 2.81 25.36
N SER A 505 -14.94 1.53 25.21
CA SER A 505 -14.99 0.53 26.29
C SER A 505 -14.21 0.93 27.55
N ASP A 506 -13.22 1.81 27.42
CA ASP A 506 -12.44 2.38 28.52
C ASP A 506 -13.15 3.48 29.33
N GLY A 507 -14.38 3.85 28.92
CA GLY A 507 -15.20 4.88 29.55
C GLY A 507 -15.05 6.27 28.94
N ARG A 508 -14.25 6.44 27.88
CA ARG A 508 -14.07 7.74 27.23
C ARG A 508 -15.30 8.16 26.42
N THR A 509 -15.87 9.30 26.79
CA THR A 509 -17.11 9.87 26.22
C THR A 509 -16.90 11.19 25.44
N TYR A 510 -15.67 11.69 25.34
CA TYR A 510 -15.43 13.13 25.15
C TYR A 510 -15.27 13.62 23.70
N LEU A 511 -15.92 14.76 23.39
CA LEU A 511 -15.86 15.55 22.14
C LEU A 511 -14.78 16.68 22.16
N GLY A 512 -13.72 16.54 22.96
CA GLY A 512 -12.71 17.59 23.18
C GLY A 512 -11.33 17.30 22.60
N THR A 513 -10.38 18.22 22.84
CA THR A 513 -9.01 18.21 22.28
C THR A 513 -8.03 17.28 22.99
N ASP A 514 -8.39 16.74 24.17
CA ASP A 514 -7.53 15.83 24.93
C ASP A 514 -7.71 14.39 24.45
N ASP A 515 -6.83 13.94 23.57
CA ASP A 515 -6.79 12.57 23.07
C ASP A 515 -5.96 11.66 24.01
N TYR A 516 -6.59 10.67 24.63
CA TYR A 516 -5.94 9.78 25.60
C TYR A 516 -6.60 8.40 25.73
N TYR A 517 -5.86 7.48 26.34
CA TYR A 517 -6.35 6.22 26.89
C TYR A 517 -6.28 6.25 28.41
N THR A 518 -7.22 5.54 29.05
CA THR A 518 -7.25 5.44 30.52
C THR A 518 -6.77 4.05 30.91
N ASP A 519 -5.82 3.94 31.83
CA ASP A 519 -5.40 2.68 32.45
C ASP A 519 -6.15 2.40 33.78
N SER A 520 -5.90 1.25 34.41
CA SER A 520 -6.51 0.88 35.69
C SER A 520 -6.14 1.78 36.87
N GLY A 521 -5.04 2.54 36.77
CA GLY A 521 -4.67 3.55 37.76
C GLY A 521 -5.48 4.85 37.63
N GLY A 522 -6.31 4.97 36.59
CA GLY A 522 -6.96 6.22 36.21
C GLY A 522 -6.01 7.19 35.52
N ASN A 523 -4.80 6.74 35.14
CA ASN A 523 -3.84 7.59 34.47
C ASN A 523 -4.29 7.81 33.02
N LYS A 524 -4.13 9.04 32.55
CA LYS A 524 -4.38 9.40 31.15
C LYS A 524 -3.08 9.27 30.37
N ILE A 525 -3.02 8.26 29.50
CA ILE A 525 -1.93 8.07 28.56
C ILE A 525 -2.28 8.87 27.32
N ARG A 526 -1.64 10.03 27.17
CA ARG A 526 -1.92 10.95 26.06
C ARG A 526 -1.49 10.34 24.74
N ALA A 527 -2.24 10.62 23.69
CA ALA A 527 -1.85 10.28 22.33
C ALA A 527 -0.45 10.82 22.00
N ASN A 528 0.30 10.08 21.19
CA ASN A 528 1.71 10.30 20.85
C ASN A 528 2.72 10.20 22.00
N ALA A 529 2.30 9.95 23.24
CA ALA A 529 3.23 9.64 24.32
C ALA A 529 3.96 8.31 24.04
N LYS A 530 5.23 8.21 24.44
CA LYS A 530 5.95 6.93 24.39
C LYS A 530 5.26 5.93 25.30
N LEU A 531 5.07 4.72 24.80
CA LEU A 531 4.48 3.64 25.58
C LEU A 531 5.55 2.93 26.42
N SER A 532 5.08 2.29 27.49
CA SER A 532 5.90 1.36 28.27
C SER A 532 6.18 0.08 27.50
N LEU A 533 7.25 -0.64 27.86
CA LEU A 533 7.57 -1.91 27.20
C LEU A 533 6.48 -2.96 27.40
N ARG A 534 5.66 -2.84 28.46
CA ARG A 534 4.51 -3.73 28.68
C ARG A 534 3.49 -3.68 27.54
N ASN A 535 3.41 -2.55 26.83
CA ASN A 535 2.51 -2.36 25.69
C ASN A 535 3.22 -2.58 24.35
N ARG A 536 4.43 -3.18 24.34
CA ARG A 536 5.27 -3.25 23.14
C ARG A 536 4.63 -4.01 21.99
N ILE A 537 4.10 -5.20 22.21
CA ILE A 537 3.56 -6.05 21.15
C ILE A 537 2.03 -6.12 21.33
N ALA A 538 1.27 -5.87 20.27
CA ALA A 538 -0.19 -6.05 20.31
C ALA A 538 -0.51 -7.53 20.53
N GLY A 539 -1.62 -7.88 21.19
CA GLY A 539 -2.00 -9.27 21.44
C GLY A 539 -1.05 -10.10 22.32
N ASP A 540 0.09 -9.57 22.78
CA ASP A 540 0.97 -10.21 23.78
C ASP A 540 0.42 -9.92 25.19
N PHE A 541 -0.64 -10.66 25.55
CA PHE A 541 -1.29 -10.54 26.84
C PHE A 541 -0.46 -11.18 27.96
N LYS A 542 0.44 -12.12 27.66
CA LYS A 542 1.34 -12.74 28.65
C LYS A 542 2.62 -11.97 28.93
N TYR A 543 2.98 -11.03 28.07
CA TYR A 543 4.24 -10.28 28.12
C TYR A 543 5.48 -11.16 28.03
N ASP A 544 5.47 -12.16 27.15
CA ASP A 544 6.62 -13.02 26.88
C ASP A 544 7.35 -12.66 25.57
N GLY A 545 6.89 -11.61 24.88
CA GLY A 545 7.49 -11.08 23.67
C GLY A 545 7.04 -11.77 22.39
N VAL A 546 6.03 -12.64 22.46
CA VAL A 546 5.41 -13.27 21.30
C VAL A 546 3.89 -13.13 21.39
N ARG A 547 3.22 -13.16 20.23
CA ARG A 547 1.76 -13.20 20.14
C ARG A 547 1.40 -14.54 19.52
N ASN A 548 0.78 -15.42 20.30
CA ASN A 548 0.47 -16.79 19.87
C ASN A 548 -0.72 -17.37 20.66
N THR A 549 -1.04 -18.65 20.45
CA THR A 549 -2.15 -19.31 21.15
C THR A 549 -2.05 -19.32 22.67
N ASP A 550 -0.85 -19.19 23.24
CA ASP A 550 -0.65 -19.16 24.68
C ASP A 550 -1.24 -17.89 25.32
N ASP A 551 -1.45 -16.81 24.56
CA ASP A 551 -2.06 -15.56 25.04
C ASP A 551 -3.56 -15.67 25.30
N CYS A 552 -4.24 -16.67 24.73
CA CYS A 552 -5.70 -16.75 24.67
C CYS A 552 -6.39 -16.57 26.04
N LEU A 553 -5.94 -17.32 27.06
CA LEU A 553 -6.55 -17.25 28.39
C LEU A 553 -6.37 -15.85 29.02
N ALA A 554 -5.17 -15.26 28.88
CA ALA A 554 -4.88 -13.94 29.40
C ALA A 554 -5.68 -12.86 28.67
N MET A 555 -5.85 -13.00 27.36
CA MET A 555 -6.70 -12.15 26.53
C MET A 555 -8.17 -12.19 27.00
N LEU A 556 -8.73 -13.36 27.25
CA LEU A 556 -10.12 -13.49 27.74
C LEU A 556 -10.30 -12.93 29.16
N HIS A 557 -9.30 -13.06 30.03
CA HIS A 557 -9.30 -12.37 31.31
C HIS A 557 -9.32 -10.85 31.13
N ALA A 558 -8.49 -10.32 30.23
CA ALA A 558 -8.45 -8.90 29.90
C ALA A 558 -9.76 -8.41 29.29
N PHE A 559 -10.43 -9.21 28.47
CA PHE A 559 -11.73 -8.87 27.90
C PHE A 559 -12.82 -8.81 28.97
N ARG A 560 -12.82 -9.76 29.91
CA ARG A 560 -13.85 -9.87 30.94
C ARG A 560 -13.76 -8.78 32.01
N ASP A 561 -12.54 -8.50 32.46
CA ASP A 561 -12.25 -7.47 33.46
C ASP A 561 -10.97 -6.72 33.07
N PRO A 562 -11.06 -5.79 32.09
CA PRO A 562 -9.90 -5.05 31.61
C PRO A 562 -9.16 -4.35 32.74
N ARG A 563 -9.90 -3.73 33.68
CA ARG A 563 -9.30 -2.96 34.78
C ARG A 563 -8.63 -3.84 35.82
N GLY A 564 -9.24 -4.97 36.17
CA GLY A 564 -8.62 -5.95 37.06
C GLY A 564 -7.36 -6.55 36.44
N PHE A 565 -7.40 -6.86 35.13
CA PHE A 565 -6.25 -7.37 34.41
C PHE A 565 -5.10 -6.36 34.36
N GLU A 566 -5.38 -5.10 34.03
CA GLU A 566 -4.39 -4.02 34.02
C GLU A 566 -3.74 -3.83 35.39
N ALA A 567 -4.55 -3.79 36.46
CA ALA A 567 -4.06 -3.60 37.82
C ALA A 567 -3.13 -4.74 38.29
N GLY A 568 -3.40 -5.97 37.85
CA GLY A 568 -2.56 -7.14 38.13
C GLY A 568 -1.26 -7.18 37.32
N ASN A 569 -1.15 -6.40 36.24
CA ASN A 569 -0.07 -6.45 35.27
C ASN A 569 0.68 -5.11 35.15
N ASN A 570 1.09 -4.57 36.30
CA ASN A 570 2.04 -3.45 36.37
C ASN A 570 3.47 -4.01 36.37
N ASN A 571 4.25 -3.72 35.32
CA ASN A 571 5.62 -4.25 35.15
C ASN A 571 6.64 -3.58 36.10
N LYS A 572 6.40 -3.68 37.42
CA LYS A 572 7.29 -3.24 38.51
C LYS A 572 7.87 -1.83 38.33
N GLY A 573 7.09 -0.90 37.77
CA GLY A 573 7.48 0.50 37.59
C GLY A 573 7.67 0.95 36.15
N ASP A 574 7.64 0.05 35.16
CA ASP A 574 7.73 0.42 33.74
C ASP A 574 6.38 0.91 33.17
N GLY A 575 5.27 0.71 33.91
CA GLY A 575 3.92 1.17 33.56
C GLY A 575 2.90 0.03 33.48
N TYR A 576 1.62 0.40 33.44
CA TYR A 576 0.51 -0.54 33.26
C TYR A 576 0.42 -1.00 31.80
N VAL A 577 -0.07 -2.22 31.60
CA VAL A 577 -0.69 -2.59 30.32
C VAL A 577 -1.93 -1.74 30.09
N VAL A 578 -2.24 -1.44 28.84
CA VAL A 578 -3.46 -0.76 28.43
C VAL A 578 -4.16 -1.68 27.47
N VAL A 579 -5.25 -2.29 27.93
CA VAL A 579 -5.92 -3.38 27.19
C VAL A 579 -6.45 -2.88 25.86
N GLU A 580 -6.99 -1.67 25.81
CA GLU A 580 -7.44 -1.01 24.57
C GLU A 580 -6.33 -0.69 23.56
N ILE A 581 -5.06 -0.70 23.97
CA ILE A 581 -3.95 -0.42 23.06
C ILE A 581 -3.40 -1.73 22.52
N ILE A 582 -3.18 -2.73 23.38
CA ILE A 582 -2.65 -4.02 22.93
C ILE A 582 -3.73 -4.91 22.32
N GLY A 583 -4.99 -4.71 22.68
CA GLY A 583 -6.14 -5.53 22.27
C GLY A 583 -6.94 -4.98 21.11
N ASP A 584 -6.78 -3.71 20.73
CA ASP A 584 -7.42 -3.13 19.53
C ASP A 584 -6.66 -3.61 18.28
N LEU A 585 -7.02 -4.80 17.83
CA LEU A 585 -6.37 -5.52 16.74
C LEU A 585 -6.95 -5.13 15.40
N ASP A 586 -8.23 -4.74 15.39
CA ASP A 586 -8.89 -4.31 14.18
C ASP A 586 -8.77 -2.79 13.95
N GLY A 587 -8.42 -1.99 14.97
CA GLY A 587 -8.20 -0.56 14.85
C GLY A 587 -9.48 0.28 14.94
N ASP A 588 -10.59 -0.28 15.40
CA ASP A 588 -11.84 0.46 15.64
C ASP A 588 -11.82 1.34 16.90
N GLY A 589 -10.73 1.28 17.68
CA GLY A 589 -10.52 2.07 18.87
C GLY A 589 -11.00 1.42 20.17
N ASN A 590 -11.54 0.21 20.12
CA ASN A 590 -11.94 -0.60 21.28
C ASN A 590 -11.22 -1.96 21.26
N PHE A 591 -11.19 -2.62 22.42
CA PHE A 591 -10.97 -4.05 22.53
C PHE A 591 -12.29 -4.76 22.80
N ASP A 592 -12.85 -5.42 21.78
CA ASP A 592 -14.13 -6.10 21.85
C ASP A 592 -14.14 -7.52 21.24
N VAL A 593 -15.33 -8.05 20.92
CA VAL A 593 -15.46 -9.39 20.34
C VAL A 593 -14.88 -9.50 18.94
N ASN A 594 -14.92 -8.42 18.17
CA ASN A 594 -14.35 -8.39 16.82
C ASN A 594 -12.83 -8.55 16.89
N ASP A 595 -12.17 -7.99 17.91
CA ASP A 595 -10.73 -8.20 18.13
C ASP A 595 -10.40 -9.63 18.53
N ILE A 596 -11.20 -10.24 19.41
CA ILE A 596 -11.01 -11.66 19.78
C ILE A 596 -11.23 -12.56 18.55
N ARG A 597 -12.17 -12.20 17.68
CA ARG A 597 -12.36 -12.90 16.41
C ARG A 597 -11.18 -12.69 15.47
N TYR A 598 -10.67 -11.46 15.35
CA TYR A 598 -9.48 -11.14 14.58
C TYR A 598 -8.29 -11.97 15.06
N TRP A 599 -8.11 -12.06 16.38
CA TRP A 599 -7.07 -12.88 16.99
C TRP A 599 -7.23 -14.36 16.62
N ALA A 600 -8.43 -14.94 16.80
CA ALA A 600 -8.65 -16.37 16.51
C ALA A 600 -8.48 -16.70 15.02
N ASP A 601 -8.86 -15.76 14.13
CA ASP A 601 -8.83 -15.94 12.69
C ASP A 601 -7.45 -15.68 12.05
N GLY A 602 -6.63 -14.85 12.69
CA GLY A 602 -5.43 -14.32 12.05
C GLY A 602 -4.17 -14.24 12.92
N LEU A 603 -4.28 -14.32 14.24
CA LEU A 603 -3.13 -14.15 15.15
C LEU A 603 -2.91 -15.33 16.11
N ALA A 604 -3.76 -16.36 16.04
CA ALA A 604 -3.65 -17.60 16.82
C ALA A 604 -2.52 -18.49 16.27
N MET A 605 -1.29 -18.00 16.36
CA MET A 605 -0.10 -18.71 15.90
C MET A 605 0.16 -19.91 16.81
N ASN A 606 0.30 -21.10 16.25
CA ASN A 606 0.70 -22.28 17.00
C ASN A 606 2.20 -22.17 17.34
N PRO A 607 2.59 -22.16 18.63
CA PRO A 607 3.98 -21.94 19.05
C PRO A 607 4.93 -23.08 18.64
N VAL A 608 4.40 -24.25 18.28
CA VAL A 608 5.19 -25.41 17.83
C VAL A 608 5.52 -25.31 16.35
N THR A 609 4.53 -24.95 15.52
CA THR A 609 4.70 -24.91 14.06
C THR A 609 5.13 -23.53 13.55
N GLY A 610 4.87 -22.47 14.32
CA GLY A 610 5.04 -21.08 13.89
C GLY A 610 4.03 -20.64 12.83
N LYS A 611 2.97 -21.41 12.61
CA LYS A 611 1.91 -21.13 11.62
C LYS A 611 0.58 -20.87 12.32
N LEU A 612 -0.30 -20.15 11.63
CA LEU A 612 -1.67 -19.97 12.04
C LEU A 612 -2.36 -21.33 12.12
N ASP A 613 -3.14 -21.53 13.18
CA ASP A 613 -4.04 -22.67 13.34
C ASP A 613 -5.39 -22.11 13.78
N ARG A 614 -6.23 -21.77 12.79
CA ARG A 614 -7.52 -21.11 13.03
C ARG A 614 -8.41 -21.98 13.91
N LYS A 615 -8.50 -23.26 13.58
CA LYS A 615 -9.28 -24.23 14.35
C LYS A 615 -8.87 -24.22 15.82
N LEU A 616 -7.58 -24.36 16.11
CA LEU A 616 -7.07 -24.31 17.49
C LEU A 616 -7.38 -22.96 18.15
N GLY A 617 -7.21 -21.84 17.44
CA GLY A 617 -7.53 -20.51 17.96
C GLY A 617 -8.97 -20.39 18.46
N PHE A 618 -9.95 -20.78 17.62
CA PHE A 618 -11.37 -20.79 17.99
C PHE A 618 -11.68 -21.83 19.08
N GLU A 619 -11.08 -23.02 19.03
CA GLU A 619 -11.24 -24.06 20.05
C GLU A 619 -10.78 -23.57 21.43
N LEU A 620 -9.65 -22.86 21.51
CA LEU A 620 -9.12 -22.30 22.76
C LEU A 620 -10.01 -21.19 23.31
N VAL A 621 -10.51 -20.30 22.45
CA VAL A 621 -11.45 -19.23 22.86
C VAL A 621 -12.69 -19.85 23.52
N ASP A 622 -13.31 -20.85 22.88
CA ASP A 622 -14.47 -21.52 23.45
C ASP A 622 -14.12 -22.31 24.72
N THR A 623 -13.00 -23.03 24.73
CA THR A 623 -12.58 -23.87 25.86
C THR A 623 -12.33 -23.05 27.11
N PHE A 624 -11.69 -21.89 26.96
CA PHE A 624 -11.41 -20.99 28.07
C PHE A 624 -12.60 -20.10 28.44
N TRP A 625 -13.60 -19.92 27.57
CA TRP A 625 -14.85 -19.22 27.91
C TRP A 625 -15.78 -20.06 28.81
N THR A 626 -15.33 -20.24 30.05
CA THR A 626 -15.99 -21.03 31.11
C THR A 626 -17.04 -20.21 31.88
N GLU A 627 -17.82 -20.86 32.75
CA GLU A 627 -18.79 -20.19 33.65
C GLU A 627 -18.21 -19.03 34.46
N ASN A 628 -16.92 -19.11 34.85
CA ASN A 628 -16.27 -18.08 35.65
C ASN A 628 -15.77 -16.89 34.84
N LEU A 629 -15.68 -17.03 33.52
CA LEU A 629 -15.28 -15.96 32.59
C LEU A 629 -16.47 -15.43 31.81
N ALA A 630 -17.52 -16.23 31.63
CA ALA A 630 -18.69 -15.86 30.88
C ALA A 630 -19.41 -14.63 31.44
N ASP A 631 -19.93 -13.81 30.53
CA ASP A 631 -20.93 -12.80 30.84
C ASP A 631 -22.34 -13.32 30.45
N PRO A 632 -23.42 -12.75 31.01
CA PRO A 632 -24.78 -13.25 30.77
C PRO A 632 -25.26 -13.20 29.30
N ASN A 633 -24.57 -12.44 28.44
CA ASN A 633 -24.93 -12.25 27.04
C ASN A 633 -24.23 -13.24 26.10
N ARG A 634 -23.31 -14.09 26.61
CA ARG A 634 -22.56 -15.08 25.81
C ARG A 634 -22.63 -16.46 26.44
N PRO A 635 -23.11 -17.50 25.73
CA PRO A 635 -23.19 -18.85 26.27
C PRO A 635 -21.80 -19.43 26.63
N VAL A 636 -21.73 -20.16 27.74
CA VAL A 636 -20.51 -20.88 28.16
C VAL A 636 -20.10 -21.90 27.10
N GLY A 637 -18.84 -21.85 26.67
CA GLY A 637 -18.28 -22.72 25.64
C GLY A 637 -18.72 -22.41 24.21
N ASN A 638 -19.34 -21.24 23.97
CA ASN A 638 -19.68 -20.70 22.66
C ASN A 638 -19.53 -19.17 22.73
N PHE A 639 -18.28 -18.69 22.70
CA PHE A 639 -17.95 -17.28 22.94
C PHE A 639 -18.65 -16.35 21.94
N PHE A 640 -18.64 -16.72 20.66
CA PHE A 640 -19.20 -15.93 19.56
C PHE A 640 -20.72 -16.07 19.42
N ASN A 641 -21.36 -16.92 20.25
CA ASN A 641 -22.80 -17.18 20.21
C ASN A 641 -23.29 -17.68 18.83
N THR A 642 -22.45 -18.46 18.15
CA THR A 642 -22.73 -19.02 16.82
C THR A 642 -23.79 -20.12 16.90
N ARG A 643 -24.64 -20.20 15.88
CA ARG A 643 -25.72 -21.19 15.75
C ARG A 643 -25.52 -22.05 14.50
N LEU A 644 -26.08 -23.25 14.50
CA LEU A 644 -26.09 -24.14 13.33
C LEU A 644 -27.46 -24.12 12.66
N ALA A 645 -27.51 -23.95 11.35
CA ALA A 645 -28.76 -23.92 10.59
C ALA A 645 -29.54 -25.24 10.63
N THR A 646 -28.88 -26.37 10.88
CA THR A 646 -29.51 -27.71 11.01
C THR A 646 -30.30 -27.91 12.31
N GLY A 647 -30.30 -26.92 13.21
CA GLY A 647 -30.91 -27.05 14.54
C GLY A 647 -30.10 -27.90 15.52
N ARG A 648 -28.96 -28.45 15.09
CA ARG A 648 -28.00 -29.13 15.96
C ARG A 648 -27.48 -28.15 17.02
N PRO A 649 -27.41 -28.55 18.31
CA PRO A 649 -26.80 -27.71 19.33
C PRO A 649 -25.31 -27.48 19.06
N TYR A 650 -24.86 -26.24 19.26
CA TYR A 650 -23.43 -25.92 19.24
C TYR A 650 -22.68 -26.73 20.30
N ARG A 651 -21.61 -27.43 19.92
CA ARG A 651 -20.81 -28.23 20.85
C ARG A 651 -19.88 -27.31 21.65
N LYS A 652 -20.02 -27.30 22.98
CA LYS A 652 -19.17 -26.47 23.85
C LYS A 652 -17.69 -26.81 23.69
N GLY A 653 -16.84 -25.80 23.59
CA GLY A 653 -15.38 -25.97 23.50
C GLY A 653 -14.90 -26.50 22.15
N SER A 654 -15.73 -26.44 21.10
CA SER A 654 -15.42 -27.03 19.79
C SER A 654 -14.77 -26.06 18.80
N GLY A 655 -14.84 -24.75 19.03
CA GLY A 655 -14.34 -23.77 18.08
C GLY A 655 -15.08 -23.73 16.74
N TRP A 656 -16.27 -24.34 16.64
CA TRP A 656 -17.04 -24.39 15.40
C TRP A 656 -17.33 -23.02 14.79
N SER A 657 -17.32 -21.94 15.57
CA SER A 657 -17.37 -20.56 15.06
C SER A 657 -16.29 -20.22 14.00
N ALA A 658 -15.23 -21.03 13.86
CA ALA A 658 -14.26 -20.90 12.77
C ALA A 658 -14.88 -21.03 11.37
N ALA A 659 -16.01 -21.75 11.28
CA ALA A 659 -16.73 -22.01 10.02
C ALA A 659 -17.83 -21.00 9.68
N ASP A 660 -18.13 -20.06 10.58
CA ASP A 660 -19.04 -18.93 10.30
C ASP A 660 -18.22 -17.85 9.57
N ILE A 661 -18.09 -17.97 8.25
CA ILE A 661 -17.15 -17.21 7.41
C ILE A 661 -17.85 -16.39 6.34
N ALA A 662 -19.14 -16.64 6.11
CA ALA A 662 -19.98 -15.94 5.17
C ALA A 662 -21.37 -15.66 5.77
N GLY A 663 -22.21 -14.96 5.01
CA GLY A 663 -23.60 -14.69 5.38
C GLY A 663 -23.90 -13.26 5.82
N LYS A 664 -22.91 -12.57 6.40
CA LYS A 664 -22.91 -11.10 6.44
C LYS A 664 -22.55 -10.59 5.03
N SER A 665 -22.60 -9.28 4.78
CA SER A 665 -22.18 -8.72 3.48
C SER A 665 -20.86 -9.34 2.99
N ARG A 666 -20.64 -9.35 1.66
CA ARG A 666 -19.48 -9.98 0.97
C ARG A 666 -18.23 -10.20 1.85
N PRO A 667 -17.78 -11.46 2.03
CA PRO A 667 -16.50 -11.77 2.65
C PRO A 667 -15.35 -11.02 2.00
N ARG A 668 -14.30 -10.73 2.79
CA ARG A 668 -13.15 -9.93 2.38
C ARG A 668 -11.86 -10.72 2.57
N PRO A 669 -11.37 -11.41 1.52
CA PRO A 669 -10.14 -12.19 1.59
C PRO A 669 -8.97 -11.36 2.11
N GLY A 670 -8.24 -11.91 3.07
CA GLY A 670 -7.06 -11.26 3.66
C GLY A 670 -7.36 -10.14 4.65
N ALA A 671 -8.61 -9.69 4.79
CA ALA A 671 -8.96 -8.57 5.67
C ALA A 671 -9.38 -9.02 7.08
N LYS A 672 -9.77 -8.04 7.92
CA LYS A 672 -10.57 -8.27 9.14
C LYS A 672 -11.64 -9.35 8.88
N PRO A 673 -11.82 -10.35 9.76
CA PRO A 673 -12.84 -11.38 9.57
C PRO A 673 -14.23 -10.76 9.73
N VAL A 674 -14.82 -10.27 8.63
CA VAL A 674 -16.11 -9.55 8.60
C VAL A 674 -17.24 -10.36 7.98
N GLY A 675 -16.96 -11.57 7.50
CA GLY A 675 -17.92 -12.41 6.78
C GLY A 675 -18.98 -13.07 7.65
N SER A 676 -18.70 -13.33 8.93
CA SER A 676 -19.64 -14.02 9.84
C SER A 676 -20.95 -13.27 10.07
N ASP A 677 -22.08 -13.98 10.07
CA ASP A 677 -23.37 -13.47 10.53
C ASP A 677 -23.88 -14.11 11.84
N GLY A 678 -23.11 -15.01 12.44
CA GLY A 678 -23.48 -15.72 13.66
C GLY A 678 -24.19 -17.05 13.41
N VAL A 679 -24.35 -17.46 12.16
CA VAL A 679 -25.00 -18.72 11.77
C VAL A 679 -24.12 -19.47 10.78
N ILE A 680 -23.85 -20.73 11.07
CA ILE A 680 -23.19 -21.63 10.13
C ILE A 680 -24.26 -22.26 9.25
N ASP A 681 -24.23 -21.94 7.97
CA ASP A 681 -25.26 -22.27 7.00
C ASP A 681 -24.73 -22.63 5.59
N ASP A 682 -25.63 -22.68 4.61
CA ASP A 682 -25.32 -23.01 3.21
C ASP A 682 -24.39 -21.99 2.55
N LYS A 683 -24.41 -20.73 2.99
CA LYS A 683 -23.55 -19.67 2.44
C LYS A 683 -22.09 -19.88 2.81
N ASP A 684 -21.80 -20.46 3.97
CA ASP A 684 -20.44 -20.80 4.37
C ASP A 684 -19.87 -21.91 3.48
N ILE A 685 -20.68 -22.95 3.22
CA ILE A 685 -20.32 -24.03 2.29
C ILE A 685 -20.06 -23.46 0.89
N ASP A 686 -20.98 -22.63 0.40
CA ASP A 686 -20.87 -21.98 -0.91
C ASP A 686 -19.60 -21.13 -1.02
N TYR A 687 -19.20 -20.47 0.06
CA TYR A 687 -18.00 -19.65 0.06
C TYR A 687 -16.71 -20.48 -0.04
N ILE A 688 -16.60 -21.59 0.71
CA ILE A 688 -15.45 -22.50 0.60
C ILE A 688 -15.37 -23.06 -0.83
N CYS A 689 -16.47 -23.56 -1.37
CA CYS A 689 -16.53 -24.06 -2.75
C CYS A 689 -16.19 -22.98 -3.78
N LEU A 690 -16.66 -21.74 -3.58
CA LEU A 690 -16.32 -20.59 -4.43
C LEU A 690 -14.81 -20.31 -4.42
N VAL A 691 -14.16 -20.36 -3.25
CA VAL A 691 -12.72 -20.18 -3.13
C VAL A 691 -11.98 -21.29 -3.86
N MET A 692 -12.30 -22.56 -3.59
CA MET A 692 -11.67 -23.73 -4.22
C MET A 692 -11.72 -23.67 -5.74
N ARG A 693 -12.84 -23.25 -6.35
CA ARG A 693 -12.97 -23.15 -7.82
C ARG A 693 -12.31 -21.91 -8.44
N GLY A 694 -11.58 -21.11 -7.66
CA GLY A 694 -10.97 -19.86 -8.13
C GLY A 694 -12.00 -18.75 -8.40
N GLY A 695 -13.15 -18.85 -7.74
CA GLY A 695 -14.30 -17.97 -7.92
C GLY A 695 -14.02 -16.52 -7.56
N LEU A 696 -13.14 -16.27 -6.59
CA LEU A 696 -12.68 -14.91 -6.24
C LEU A 696 -12.01 -14.23 -7.45
N ARG A 697 -11.08 -14.94 -8.09
CA ARG A 697 -10.35 -14.46 -9.27
C ARG A 697 -11.28 -14.32 -10.47
N ALA A 698 -12.11 -15.31 -10.76
CA ALA A 698 -13.02 -15.28 -11.91
C ALA A 698 -14.13 -14.23 -11.77
N SER A 699 -14.71 -14.04 -10.58
CA SER A 699 -15.68 -12.97 -10.30
C SER A 699 -15.08 -11.60 -10.59
N ALA A 700 -13.80 -11.39 -10.24
CA ALA A 700 -13.10 -10.15 -10.53
C ALA A 700 -12.91 -9.89 -12.04
N PHE A 701 -12.79 -10.95 -12.85
CA PHE A 701 -12.75 -10.82 -14.31
C PHE A 701 -14.14 -10.66 -14.95
N GLY A 702 -15.23 -10.69 -14.18
CA GLY A 702 -16.57 -10.82 -14.73
C GLY A 702 -16.76 -12.12 -15.52
N LEU A 703 -15.93 -13.13 -15.22
CA LEU A 703 -15.96 -14.43 -15.85
C LEU A 703 -16.72 -15.40 -14.96
N THR A 704 -17.40 -16.33 -15.61
CA THR A 704 -17.80 -17.57 -14.97
C THR A 704 -16.54 -18.37 -14.64
N PRO A 705 -16.32 -18.75 -13.37
CA PRO A 705 -15.29 -19.73 -13.01
C PRO A 705 -15.39 -20.95 -13.95
N ARG A 706 -14.25 -21.46 -14.42
CA ARG A 706 -14.31 -22.64 -15.29
C ARG A 706 -14.96 -23.78 -14.51
N PRO A 707 -15.90 -24.54 -15.12
CA PRO A 707 -16.41 -25.76 -14.52
C PRO A 707 -15.21 -26.66 -14.21
N GLU A 708 -14.93 -26.90 -12.93
CA GLU A 708 -13.85 -27.77 -12.50
C GLU A 708 -14.45 -29.11 -12.13
N ALA A 709 -14.47 -30.03 -13.10
CA ALA A 709 -15.10 -31.35 -12.97
C ALA A 709 -14.51 -32.21 -11.84
N ASN A 710 -13.43 -31.76 -11.19
CA ASN A 710 -12.72 -32.48 -10.14
C ASN A 710 -12.31 -31.57 -8.97
N LEU A 711 -13.21 -30.70 -8.51
CA LEU A 711 -13.04 -29.92 -7.27
C LEU A 711 -12.60 -30.76 -6.07
N VAL A 712 -13.04 -32.02 -6.01
CA VAL A 712 -12.66 -33.00 -4.98
C VAL A 712 -11.14 -33.21 -4.89
N SER A 713 -10.39 -33.00 -5.98
CA SER A 713 -8.93 -33.17 -6.02
C SER A 713 -8.13 -31.87 -5.95
N LYS A 714 -8.82 -30.72 -5.93
CA LYS A 714 -8.17 -29.40 -5.91
C LYS A 714 -7.95 -28.96 -4.47
N ALA A 715 -6.69 -28.74 -4.13
CA ALA A 715 -6.27 -28.14 -2.87
C ALA A 715 -5.50 -26.86 -3.19
N LEU A 716 -5.94 -25.74 -2.63
CA LEU A 716 -5.21 -24.48 -2.70
C LEU A 716 -4.30 -24.37 -1.48
N SER A 717 -3.00 -24.23 -1.68
CA SER A 717 -2.05 -24.20 -0.56
C SER A 717 -1.64 -22.78 -0.21
N TRP A 718 -1.71 -22.41 1.07
CA TRP A 718 -1.16 -21.12 1.52
C TRP A 718 0.38 -21.09 1.43
N GLY A 719 1.02 -22.26 1.42
CA GLY A 719 2.45 -22.39 1.19
C GLY A 719 2.89 -22.04 -0.25
N ASP A 720 1.95 -21.84 -1.17
CA ASP A 720 2.21 -21.38 -2.53
C ASP A 720 1.57 -20.00 -2.75
N LEU A 721 2.39 -19.00 -3.10
CA LEU A 721 1.90 -17.65 -3.30
C LEU A 721 0.97 -17.54 -4.52
N ASP A 722 1.14 -18.38 -5.54
CA ASP A 722 0.26 -18.39 -6.72
C ASP A 722 -1.18 -18.78 -6.34
N ASP A 723 -1.33 -19.71 -5.40
CA ASP A 723 -2.62 -20.09 -4.83
C ASP A 723 -3.11 -19.00 -3.84
N ALA A 724 -2.23 -18.57 -2.93
CA ALA A 724 -2.57 -17.64 -1.85
C ALA A 724 -3.15 -16.31 -2.34
N VAL A 725 -2.70 -15.77 -3.49
CA VAL A 725 -3.25 -14.52 -4.06
C VAL A 725 -4.69 -14.66 -4.59
N SER A 726 -5.18 -15.89 -4.72
CA SER A 726 -6.47 -16.21 -5.30
C SER A 726 -7.45 -16.87 -4.32
N MET A 727 -7.01 -17.11 -3.08
CA MET A 727 -7.81 -17.78 -2.05
C MET A 727 -8.05 -16.91 -0.82
N ASP A 728 -8.91 -17.39 0.08
CA ASP A 728 -9.16 -16.79 1.39
C ASP A 728 -8.84 -17.82 2.47
N LEU A 729 -7.83 -17.55 3.30
CA LEU A 729 -7.40 -18.47 4.37
C LEU A 729 -8.47 -18.64 5.46
N SER A 730 -9.49 -17.78 5.51
CA SER A 730 -10.63 -18.04 6.39
C SER A 730 -11.43 -19.29 6.01
N CYS A 731 -11.24 -19.81 4.79
CA CYS A 731 -11.85 -21.08 4.36
C CYS A 731 -11.09 -22.32 4.83
N ASP A 732 -9.89 -22.18 5.41
CA ASP A 732 -9.17 -23.28 6.07
C ASP A 732 -9.82 -23.52 7.44
N ILE A 733 -10.81 -24.43 7.47
CA ILE A 733 -11.62 -24.75 8.66
C ILE A 733 -10.89 -25.76 9.54
N ASN A 734 -10.02 -26.57 8.95
CA ASN A 734 -9.36 -27.67 9.63
C ASN A 734 -8.00 -27.27 10.24
N GLY A 735 -7.40 -26.16 9.81
CA GLY A 735 -6.18 -25.55 10.34
C GLY A 735 -4.88 -26.05 9.71
N ASP A 736 -4.92 -26.66 8.53
CA ASP A 736 -3.74 -27.27 7.88
C ASP A 736 -3.02 -26.37 6.87
N MET A 737 -3.45 -25.11 6.73
CA MET A 737 -2.95 -24.11 5.78
C MET A 737 -3.25 -24.45 4.31
N ALA A 738 -4.28 -25.25 4.07
CA ALA A 738 -4.86 -25.48 2.75
C ALA A 738 -6.36 -25.16 2.75
N VAL A 739 -6.89 -24.87 1.57
CA VAL A 739 -8.34 -24.81 1.34
C VAL A 739 -8.68 -25.90 0.34
N ASP A 740 -9.31 -26.96 0.84
CA ASP A 740 -9.63 -28.15 0.06
C ASP A 740 -10.92 -28.83 0.49
N ARG A 741 -11.14 -30.05 -0.01
CA ARG A 741 -12.36 -30.81 0.28
C ARG A 741 -12.52 -31.16 1.76
N SER A 742 -11.42 -31.32 2.49
CA SER A 742 -11.42 -31.65 3.92
C SER A 742 -12.09 -30.54 4.74
N ASP A 743 -11.98 -29.28 4.31
CA ASP A 743 -12.67 -28.15 4.96
C ASP A 743 -14.19 -28.25 4.81
N VAL A 744 -14.64 -28.62 3.61
CA VAL A 744 -16.07 -28.85 3.35
C VAL A 744 -16.56 -30.08 4.14
N ASP A 745 -15.77 -31.15 4.20
CA ASP A 745 -16.13 -32.37 4.93
C ASP A 745 -16.28 -32.08 6.44
N VAL A 746 -15.37 -31.30 7.03
CA VAL A 746 -15.48 -30.84 8.44
C VAL A 746 -16.75 -30.00 8.63
N LEU A 747 -17.02 -29.06 7.72
CA LEU A 747 -18.20 -28.21 7.81
C LEU A 747 -19.51 -29.00 7.75
N VAL A 748 -19.64 -29.91 6.77
CA VAL A 748 -20.88 -30.66 6.52
C VAL A 748 -21.07 -31.77 7.56
N HIS A 749 -20.06 -32.59 7.79
CA HIS A 749 -20.18 -33.80 8.62
C HIS A 749 -19.94 -33.52 10.10
N ASP A 750 -18.88 -32.80 10.45
CA ASP A 750 -18.49 -32.64 11.84
C ASP A 750 -19.24 -31.50 12.52
N ILE A 751 -19.43 -30.36 11.83
CA ILE A 751 -20.07 -29.16 12.37
C ILE A 751 -21.59 -29.23 12.19
N LEU A 752 -22.09 -29.19 10.96
CA LEU A 752 -23.54 -29.20 10.68
C LEU A 752 -24.19 -30.53 11.07
N GLY A 753 -23.43 -31.63 11.08
CA GLY A 753 -23.91 -32.95 11.49
C GLY A 753 -24.84 -33.59 10.47
N THR A 754 -24.64 -33.27 9.20
CA THR A 754 -25.44 -33.79 8.09
C THR A 754 -24.56 -34.49 7.04
N LYS A 755 -25.12 -34.79 5.87
CA LYS A 755 -24.41 -35.43 4.76
C LYS A 755 -24.49 -34.60 3.49
N TYR A 756 -23.60 -34.89 2.55
CA TYR A 756 -23.75 -34.43 1.16
C TYR A 756 -25.11 -34.86 0.61
N GLY A 757 -25.92 -33.88 0.21
CA GLY A 757 -27.27 -34.11 -0.28
C GLY A 757 -28.39 -33.56 0.61
N ASP A 758 -28.14 -33.19 1.87
CA ASP A 758 -29.15 -32.53 2.71
C ASP A 758 -29.20 -31.03 2.36
N VAL A 759 -29.90 -30.72 1.27
CA VAL A 759 -29.98 -29.36 0.71
C VAL A 759 -31.03 -28.52 1.44
N ASN A 760 -31.96 -29.17 2.15
CA ASN A 760 -33.00 -28.50 2.93
C ASN A 760 -32.62 -28.26 4.41
N ARG A 761 -31.56 -28.92 4.90
CA ARG A 761 -30.97 -28.84 6.25
C ARG A 761 -31.83 -29.42 7.36
N ASP A 762 -32.69 -30.40 7.06
CA ASP A 762 -33.49 -31.10 8.07
C ASP A 762 -32.74 -32.25 8.78
N GLY A 763 -31.48 -32.48 8.40
CA GLY A 763 -30.58 -33.45 9.02
C GLY A 763 -30.66 -34.85 8.40
N ALA A 764 -31.42 -35.03 7.33
CA ALA A 764 -31.49 -36.26 6.55
C ALA A 764 -31.29 -35.94 5.05
N VAL A 765 -30.83 -36.95 4.30
CA VAL A 765 -30.92 -36.91 2.83
C VAL A 765 -32.13 -37.74 2.47
N ASP A 766 -33.20 -37.09 2.01
CA ASP A 766 -34.46 -37.76 1.68
C ASP A 766 -35.00 -37.34 0.29
N GLN A 767 -36.21 -37.81 -0.03
CA GLN A 767 -36.82 -37.54 -1.33
C GLN A 767 -37.02 -36.04 -1.59
N LYS A 768 -37.23 -35.21 -0.56
CA LYS A 768 -37.39 -33.76 -0.75
C LYS A 768 -36.10 -33.13 -1.23
N ASP A 769 -34.96 -33.62 -0.75
CA ASP A 769 -33.66 -33.14 -1.22
C ASP A 769 -33.42 -33.52 -2.67
N LEU A 770 -33.69 -34.78 -3.01
CA LEU A 770 -33.60 -35.27 -4.39
C LEU A 770 -34.55 -34.49 -5.32
N ASP A 771 -35.73 -34.08 -4.84
CA ASP A 771 -36.68 -33.25 -5.60
C ASP A 771 -36.12 -31.85 -5.86
N VAL A 772 -35.47 -31.22 -4.87
CA VAL A 772 -34.81 -29.91 -5.02
C VAL A 772 -33.66 -30.00 -6.02
N ILE A 773 -32.78 -31.01 -5.89
CA ILE A 773 -31.66 -31.21 -6.81
C ILE A 773 -32.19 -31.45 -8.22
N SER A 774 -33.12 -32.40 -8.38
CA SER A 774 -33.70 -32.76 -9.68
C SER A 774 -34.40 -31.58 -10.36
N ALA A 775 -35.07 -30.71 -9.59
CA ALA A 775 -35.71 -29.51 -10.12
C ALA A 775 -34.71 -28.46 -10.62
N ASN A 776 -33.47 -28.48 -10.12
CA ASN A 776 -32.44 -27.52 -10.47
C ASN A 776 -31.38 -28.04 -11.45
N ILE A 777 -31.38 -29.34 -11.81
CA ILE A 777 -30.44 -29.92 -12.80
C ILE A 777 -30.45 -29.09 -14.08
N ASN A 778 -29.37 -28.37 -14.30
CA ASN A 778 -29.14 -27.55 -15.48
C ASN A 778 -27.66 -27.20 -15.62
N SER A 779 -26.97 -27.95 -16.48
CA SER A 779 -25.54 -27.72 -16.78
C SER A 779 -25.25 -26.42 -17.53
N SER A 780 -26.28 -25.64 -17.90
CA SER A 780 -26.11 -24.35 -18.59
C SER A 780 -26.26 -23.15 -17.66
N PHE A 781 -26.67 -23.36 -16.40
CA PHE A 781 -26.88 -22.27 -15.45
C PHE A 781 -25.85 -22.34 -14.32
N TYR A 782 -24.87 -21.42 -14.39
CA TYR A 782 -23.85 -21.28 -13.38
C TYR A 782 -24.31 -20.40 -12.22
N GLY A 783 -23.75 -20.64 -11.03
CA GLY A 783 -23.92 -19.78 -9.86
C GLY A 783 -24.96 -20.31 -8.89
N ARG A 784 -25.24 -21.62 -8.97
CA ARG A 784 -26.03 -22.32 -7.98
C ARG A 784 -25.22 -22.58 -6.71
N GLY A 785 -25.91 -22.60 -5.57
CA GLY A 785 -25.34 -22.94 -4.27
C GLY A 785 -25.82 -24.28 -3.74
N TRP A 786 -25.36 -24.63 -2.54
CA TRP A 786 -25.68 -25.86 -1.83
C TRP A 786 -27.19 -26.07 -1.68
N ALA A 787 -27.91 -25.05 -1.21
CA ALA A 787 -29.36 -25.13 -1.01
C ALA A 787 -30.16 -25.29 -2.33
N GLU A 788 -29.52 -25.04 -3.47
CA GLU A 788 -30.10 -25.26 -4.80
C GLU A 788 -29.71 -26.62 -5.40
N GLY A 789 -28.82 -27.37 -4.75
CA GLY A 789 -28.42 -28.71 -5.15
C GLY A 789 -27.01 -28.87 -5.69
N ASP A 790 -26.16 -27.84 -5.66
CA ASP A 790 -24.74 -27.94 -6.04
C ASP A 790 -23.92 -28.51 -4.87
N ILE A 791 -24.05 -29.82 -4.65
CA ILE A 791 -23.37 -30.50 -3.52
C ILE A 791 -21.94 -30.95 -3.86
N THR A 792 -21.59 -30.93 -5.15
CA THR A 792 -20.21 -31.09 -5.61
C THR A 792 -19.40 -29.80 -5.51
N GLY A 793 -20.06 -28.64 -5.49
CA GLY A 793 -19.48 -27.32 -5.33
C GLY A 793 -18.96 -26.69 -6.64
N ASP A 794 -19.27 -27.28 -7.79
CA ASP A 794 -18.70 -26.89 -9.10
C ASP A 794 -19.36 -25.67 -9.75
N GLY A 795 -20.43 -25.18 -9.14
CA GLY A 795 -21.21 -24.02 -9.55
C GLY A 795 -22.38 -24.38 -10.45
N TYR A 796 -22.57 -25.66 -10.75
CA TYR A 796 -23.68 -26.21 -11.51
C TYR A 796 -24.42 -27.26 -10.69
N VAL A 797 -25.68 -27.48 -11.04
CA VAL A 797 -26.43 -28.64 -10.54
C VAL A 797 -26.56 -29.62 -11.70
N THR A 798 -25.97 -30.80 -11.54
CA THR A 798 -25.83 -31.83 -12.58
C THR A 798 -26.31 -33.19 -12.06
N GLU A 799 -26.26 -34.21 -12.92
CA GLU A 799 -26.57 -35.59 -12.48
C GLU A 799 -25.54 -36.10 -11.45
N SER A 800 -24.30 -35.58 -11.47
CA SER A 800 -23.26 -35.92 -10.49
C SER A 800 -23.69 -35.56 -9.06
N ASP A 801 -24.33 -34.41 -8.89
CA ASP A 801 -24.90 -33.96 -7.62
C ASP A 801 -26.03 -34.88 -7.16
N LEU A 802 -26.92 -35.24 -8.10
CA LEU A 802 -28.03 -36.13 -7.79
C LEU A 802 -27.54 -37.54 -7.41
N ASP A 803 -26.53 -38.07 -8.09
CA ASP A 803 -25.95 -39.37 -7.79
C ASP A 803 -25.21 -39.38 -6.46
N LEU A 804 -24.50 -38.29 -6.12
CA LEU A 804 -23.87 -38.13 -4.81
C LEU A 804 -24.92 -38.07 -3.69
N ALA A 805 -26.06 -37.40 -3.90
CA ALA A 805 -27.15 -37.37 -2.92
C ALA A 805 -27.77 -38.77 -2.74
N LYS A 806 -28.09 -39.48 -3.83
CA LYS A 806 -28.63 -40.86 -3.80
C LYS A 806 -27.70 -41.83 -3.05
N HIS A 807 -26.38 -41.62 -3.12
CA HIS A 807 -25.42 -42.44 -2.41
C HIS A 807 -25.46 -42.24 -0.89
N ASN A 808 -25.91 -41.07 -0.42
CA ASN A 808 -25.93 -40.68 0.98
C ASN A 808 -27.28 -40.86 1.68
N MET A 809 -28.36 -41.05 0.90
CA MET A 809 -29.69 -41.49 1.36
C MET A 809 -29.64 -42.93 1.88
#